data_AF-A0A7K5MDS6-F1
#
_entry.id   AF-A0A7K5MDS6-F1
#
_cell.length_a   1.000
_cell.length_b   1.000
_cell.length_c   1.000
_cell.angle_alpha   90.00
_cell.angle_beta   90.00
_cell.angle_gamma   90.00
#
_symmetry.space_group_name_H-M   'P 1'
#
loop_
_entity.id
_entity.type
_entity.pdbx_description
1 polymer ?
#
loop_
_entity_poly.entity_id
_entity_poly.type
_entity_poly.pdbx_seq_one_letter_code
_entity_poly.pdbx_strand_id
1 'polypeptide(L)'
;QTEGVRVSVHVLSDQKDQPVLFVVRQKEAVVSFQVPLILRGLYQRKYAYQEVSRTLCQPQTKAEVETQHFYVDVSTLSLNTSYQLRVTRVENFVLRTNERFSFNATAAQPQYFKYEFPEEVDSVIVKVTSAMAFPCSVISIQDILCPVYDLDNNVAFIGMYQTMTKKAAITVQKKDFPSHSFYVVVVVKTEDEACGGALPYYPLSKNASPDEPVDQHNRQKTLEVMVSPAITSEAYVRSVLFCLGIFLSFYILTLLIACWESCRQHKRKGLLAAMDSPSLDTGHSRSIPDSFLNHGPYDSYGYGSFGNGSSSSTEGITDSLGSAEVSYSYVGQEQFKRRTPSAPARPLSIPMGERSLENVASRPRLDSLSSVEEDDYDTLADIDYDKNVIRTKQYLCVADLARKDKRVLRKKYQIYFWNIATIAVFYALPVIQLVITYQTVVNVTGNQDICYYNFLCAHPLGNLSAFNNILSNLGYVLLGLLFLLIILQREINYNRALLRNDAHALECGIPKHFGLFYAMGTALMMEGLLSACYHVCPNYTNFQFDTSFMYMIAGLCMLKLYQKRHPDINASAYSAYACLALVIFFSVVGVVFGKGNTAFWIIFSVIHIVATLLLSTQLYYMGRWKLDSGILRRILHVLYTDCVRQCSGPMYVDRMVLLVMGNIINWSLAAYGLIVRPNDFASYLLAIGICNLLLYFAFYIIMKLRSGERIKLIPLLCIISTSVVWGFALFFFFQGLSTWQKTPAESREHNRDCILLDFFDDHDIWHFLSSIAMFGSFLVLLTLDDDLDCVQRDKIYVF
;
A
#
# COMPACT_ATOMS: atom_id res chain seq x y z
N GLN A 1 20.65 -5.92 50.17
CA GLN A 1 19.57 -5.98 49.15
C GLN A 1 19.02 -4.58 48.98
N THR A 2 18.77 -4.15 47.75
CA THR A 2 18.14 -2.87 47.40
C THR A 2 16.63 -2.97 47.60
N GLU A 3 16.17 -2.80 48.83
CA GLU A 3 14.76 -2.92 49.19
C GLU A 3 13.98 -1.63 48.87
N GLY A 4 12.88 -1.74 48.12
CA GLY A 4 11.94 -0.65 47.97
C GLY A 4 11.21 -0.38 49.29
N VAL A 5 10.94 0.87 49.62
CA VAL A 5 10.18 1.25 50.83
C VAL A 5 8.85 1.86 50.39
N ARG A 6 7.74 1.44 51.00
CA ARG A 6 6.41 1.99 50.75
C ARG A 6 5.84 2.55 52.04
N VAL A 7 5.37 3.80 51.95
CA VAL A 7 4.69 4.51 53.03
C VAL A 7 3.20 4.51 52.69
N SER A 8 2.39 3.90 53.53
CA SER A 8 0.94 3.85 53.42
C SER A 8 0.30 4.60 54.59
N VAL A 9 -0.71 5.41 54.28
CA VAL A 9 -1.44 6.23 55.23
C VAL A 9 -2.94 5.98 55.06
N HIS A 10 -3.62 5.71 56.16
CA HIS A 10 -5.08 5.65 56.21
C HIS A 10 -5.60 6.61 57.29
N VAL A 11 -6.44 7.59 56.92
CA VAL A 11 -7.11 8.46 57.91
C VAL A 11 -8.46 7.86 58.27
N LEU A 12 -8.68 7.65 59.57
CA LEU A 12 -9.88 7.02 60.13
C LEU A 12 -10.97 8.03 60.51
N SER A 13 -10.65 9.34 60.50
CA SER A 13 -11.57 10.43 60.84
C SER A 13 -12.23 10.99 59.57
N ASP A 14 -13.56 11.06 59.54
CA ASP A 14 -14.34 11.44 58.36
C ASP A 14 -14.45 12.97 58.14
N GLN A 15 -13.39 13.70 58.48
CA GLN A 15 -13.35 15.18 58.39
C GLN A 15 -12.89 15.64 57.00
N LYS A 16 -13.85 16.15 56.21
CA LYS A 16 -13.62 16.61 54.83
C LYS A 16 -12.87 17.94 54.73
N ASP A 17 -13.04 18.83 55.70
CA ASP A 17 -12.59 20.24 55.62
C ASP A 17 -11.20 20.49 56.23
N GLN A 18 -10.65 19.54 57.00
CA GLN A 18 -9.39 19.67 57.72
C GLN A 18 -8.48 18.47 57.44
N PRO A 19 -7.83 18.42 56.26
CA PRO A 19 -6.99 17.29 55.89
C PRO A 19 -5.77 17.13 56.79
N VAL A 20 -5.21 15.93 56.79
CA VAL A 20 -3.91 15.62 57.39
C VAL A 20 -2.86 15.63 56.29
N LEU A 21 -1.84 16.46 56.45
CA LEU A 21 -0.72 16.63 55.51
C LEU A 21 0.46 15.75 55.94
N PHE A 22 0.96 14.96 54.99
CA PHE A 22 2.13 14.10 55.14
C PHE A 22 3.23 14.59 54.22
N VAL A 23 4.44 14.75 54.76
CA VAL A 23 5.64 15.13 54.00
C VAL A 23 6.71 14.08 54.26
N VAL A 24 7.06 13.31 53.24
CA VAL A 24 8.16 12.34 53.28
C VAL A 24 9.41 12.98 52.68
N ARG A 25 10.42 13.23 53.51
CA ARG A 25 11.72 13.76 53.10
C ARG A 25 12.72 12.62 52.94
N GLN A 26 13.33 12.52 51.76
CA GLN A 26 14.42 11.62 51.41
C GLN A 26 15.71 12.41 51.12
N LYS A 27 16.82 11.71 50.83
CA LYS A 27 18.12 12.31 50.49
C LYS A 27 18.05 13.29 49.30
N GLU A 28 17.34 12.91 48.23
CA GLU A 28 17.29 13.65 46.95
C GLU A 28 15.85 13.93 46.47
N ALA A 29 14.84 13.66 47.31
CA ALA A 29 13.43 13.87 46.99
C ALA A 29 12.62 14.30 48.20
N VAL A 30 11.53 15.02 47.95
CA VAL A 30 10.46 15.26 48.92
C VAL A 30 9.14 14.91 48.26
N VAL A 31 8.37 14.04 48.88
CA VAL A 31 7.02 13.66 48.44
C VAL A 31 6.03 14.17 49.49
N SER A 32 5.09 15.01 49.09
CA SER A 32 4.03 15.50 49.98
C SER A 32 2.65 15.18 49.44
N PHE A 33 1.73 14.85 50.33
CA PHE A 33 0.33 14.57 50.00
C PHE A 33 -0.58 14.86 51.20
N GLN A 34 -1.83 15.23 50.89
CA GLN A 34 -2.89 15.34 51.88
C GLN A 34 -3.74 14.07 51.92
N VAL A 35 -4.34 13.78 53.07
CA VAL A 35 -5.37 12.76 53.24
C VAL A 35 -6.59 13.41 53.93
N PRO A 36 -7.81 13.34 53.35
CA PRO A 36 -8.15 12.66 52.10
C PRO A 36 -7.48 13.30 50.87
N LEU A 37 -6.93 12.45 50.00
CA LEU A 37 -6.33 12.88 48.74
C LEU A 37 -7.45 13.13 47.74
N ILE A 38 -7.44 14.30 47.10
CA ILE A 38 -8.41 14.66 46.07
C ILE A 38 -7.72 14.58 44.70
N LEU A 39 -8.11 13.59 43.88
CA LEU A 39 -7.71 13.52 42.48
C LEU A 39 -8.81 14.13 41.59
N ARG A 40 -8.42 14.72 40.46
CA ARG A 40 -9.33 15.31 39.49
C ARG A 40 -9.33 14.52 38.19
N GLY A 41 -10.51 14.08 37.75
CA GLY A 41 -10.72 13.48 36.43
C GLY A 41 -10.68 14.51 35.29
N LEU A 42 -10.88 14.05 34.06
CA LEU A 42 -10.79 14.86 32.83
C LEU A 42 -11.78 16.03 32.84
N TYR A 43 -12.98 15.81 33.38
CA TYR A 43 -14.04 16.82 33.53
C TYR A 43 -14.02 17.53 34.88
N GLN A 44 -12.84 17.66 35.51
CA GLN A 44 -12.65 18.27 36.83
C GLN A 44 -13.39 17.58 38.00
N ARG A 45 -14.01 16.42 37.76
CA ARG A 45 -14.69 15.59 38.77
C ARG A 45 -13.71 15.23 39.89
N LYS A 46 -14.10 15.45 41.14
CA LYS A 46 -13.26 15.19 42.31
C LYS A 46 -13.50 13.76 42.81
N TYR A 47 -12.42 13.05 43.10
CA TYR A 47 -12.42 11.72 43.71
C TYR A 47 -11.61 11.77 45.00
N ALA A 48 -12.21 11.41 46.12
CA ALA A 48 -11.58 11.46 47.45
C ALA A 48 -11.11 10.09 47.91
N TYR A 49 -9.90 10.02 48.46
CA TYR A 49 -9.26 8.78 48.91
C TYR A 49 -8.78 8.92 50.35
N GLN A 50 -9.32 8.09 51.26
CA GLN A 50 -8.90 8.02 52.67
C GLN A 50 -7.63 7.16 52.88
N GLU A 51 -7.30 6.27 51.93
CA GLU A 51 -6.06 5.49 51.92
C GLU A 51 -5.13 5.92 50.77
N VAL A 52 -3.91 6.32 51.11
CA VAL A 52 -2.90 6.83 50.19
C VAL A 52 -1.58 6.11 50.43
N SER A 53 -0.96 5.57 49.38
CA SER A 53 0.31 4.85 49.47
C SER A 53 1.30 5.40 48.44
N ARG A 54 2.56 5.63 48.85
CA ARG A 54 3.65 6.03 47.96
C ARG A 54 4.86 5.12 48.16
N THR A 55 5.43 4.63 47.06
CA THR A 55 6.75 4.01 47.08
C THR A 55 7.80 5.12 47.04
N LEU A 56 8.83 5.00 47.85
CA LEU A 56 9.92 5.97 47.98
C LEU A 56 10.98 5.71 46.90
N CYS A 57 11.41 6.76 46.20
CA CYS A 57 12.36 6.60 45.09
C CYS A 57 13.75 6.24 45.62
N GLN A 58 14.52 5.48 44.87
CA GLN A 58 15.89 5.12 45.24
C GLN A 58 16.88 6.00 44.44
N PRO A 59 17.48 7.04 45.04
CA PRO A 59 18.54 7.78 44.38
C PRO A 59 19.78 6.91 44.19
N GLN A 60 20.57 7.19 43.16
CA GLN A 60 21.70 6.36 42.77
C GLN A 60 22.79 6.30 43.85
N THR A 61 23.09 5.09 44.33
CA THR A 61 24.13 4.84 45.32
C THR A 61 25.51 4.81 44.66
N LYS A 62 26.41 5.71 45.06
CA LYS A 62 27.79 5.79 44.55
C LYS A 62 28.78 4.83 45.25
N ALA A 63 28.32 4.09 46.25
CA ALA A 63 29.08 3.11 47.02
C ALA A 63 28.30 1.79 47.07
N GLU A 64 28.99 0.66 47.26
CA GLU A 64 28.38 -0.68 47.34
C GLU A 64 27.33 -0.79 48.46
N VAL A 65 27.49 -0.02 49.54
CA VAL A 65 26.54 0.08 50.64
C VAL A 65 26.45 1.54 51.08
N GLU A 66 25.23 2.11 51.05
CA GLU A 66 24.92 3.42 51.60
C GLU A 66 23.64 3.34 52.45
N THR A 67 23.73 3.75 53.72
CA THR A 67 22.55 3.86 54.60
C THR A 67 21.80 5.14 54.30
N GLN A 68 20.57 5.02 53.80
CA GLN A 68 19.70 6.17 53.53
C GLN A 68 18.63 6.32 54.61
N HIS A 69 18.46 7.55 55.11
CA HIS A 69 17.40 7.90 56.04
C HIS A 69 16.27 8.64 55.32
N PHE A 70 15.03 8.42 55.76
CA PHE A 70 13.88 9.22 55.37
C PHE A 70 13.10 9.64 56.63
N TYR A 71 12.41 10.77 56.54
CA TYR A 71 11.62 11.35 57.63
C TYR A 71 10.19 11.54 57.16
N VAL A 72 9.21 11.27 58.02
CA VAL A 72 7.79 11.48 57.74
C VAL A 72 7.26 12.53 58.72
N ASP A 73 7.07 13.75 58.24
CA ASP A 73 6.45 14.82 59.01
C ASP A 73 4.93 14.76 58.80
N VAL A 74 4.16 14.89 59.89
CA VAL A 74 2.69 14.87 59.87
C VAL A 74 2.18 16.18 60.47
N SER A 75 1.23 16.82 59.80
CA SER A 75 0.63 18.08 60.27
C SER A 75 -0.86 18.12 59.93
N THR A 76 -1.65 18.79 60.77
CA THR A 76 -3.09 19.00 60.56
C THR A 76 -3.55 20.24 61.31
N LEU A 77 -4.69 20.79 60.89
CA LEU A 77 -5.44 21.80 61.63
C LEU A 77 -6.59 21.19 62.46
N SER A 78 -6.82 19.88 62.36
CA SER A 78 -7.84 19.18 63.13
C SER A 78 -7.42 18.93 64.57
N LEU A 79 -8.32 19.25 65.50
CA LEU A 79 -8.18 18.96 66.93
C LEU A 79 -8.41 17.47 67.26
N ASN A 80 -9.11 16.73 66.40
CA ASN A 80 -9.52 15.34 66.63
C ASN A 80 -9.38 14.54 65.32
N THR A 81 -8.16 14.11 64.99
CA THR A 81 -7.90 13.20 63.89
C THR A 81 -7.18 11.94 64.35
N SER A 82 -7.49 10.81 63.72
CA SER A 82 -6.78 9.55 63.92
C SER A 82 -6.34 9.00 62.56
N TYR A 83 -5.09 8.59 62.46
CA TYR A 83 -4.49 8.06 61.24
C TYR A 83 -3.61 6.86 61.56
N GLN A 84 -3.54 5.92 60.61
CA GLN A 84 -2.61 4.81 60.63
C GLN A 84 -1.51 5.08 59.59
N LEU A 85 -0.28 5.28 60.06
CA LEU A 85 0.93 5.30 59.24
C LEU A 85 1.56 3.92 59.26
N ARG A 86 1.77 3.31 58.08
CA ARG A 86 2.45 2.02 57.93
C ARG A 86 3.62 2.17 56.96
N VAL A 87 4.79 1.71 57.38
CA VAL A 87 5.97 1.62 56.52
C VAL A 87 6.23 0.13 56.25
N THR A 88 6.30 -0.25 54.98
CA THR A 88 6.55 -1.65 54.57
C THR A 88 7.68 -1.72 53.56
N ARG A 89 8.41 -2.84 53.55
CA ARG A 89 9.30 -3.19 52.44
C ARG A 89 8.44 -3.62 51.24
N VAL A 90 8.86 -3.27 50.03
CA VAL A 90 8.23 -3.70 48.78
C VAL A 90 8.88 -5.02 48.36
N GLU A 91 8.13 -6.11 48.47
CA GLU A 91 8.53 -7.41 47.94
C GLU A 91 8.76 -7.31 46.42
N ASN A 92 9.83 -7.95 45.94
CA ASN A 92 10.22 -7.97 44.52
C ASN A 92 10.31 -6.57 43.87
N PHE A 93 10.78 -5.55 44.63
CA PHE A 93 10.98 -4.20 44.10
C PHE A 93 11.87 -4.16 42.85
N VAL A 94 12.86 -5.07 42.77
CA VAL A 94 13.65 -5.30 41.55
C VAL A 94 13.02 -6.46 40.78
N LEU A 95 12.49 -6.16 39.59
CA LEU A 95 11.93 -7.15 38.67
C LEU A 95 13.03 -8.03 38.09
N ARG A 96 12.73 -9.32 37.90
CA ARG A 96 13.65 -10.30 37.31
C ARG A 96 13.21 -10.70 35.91
N THR A 97 14.19 -11.01 35.07
CA THR A 97 13.96 -11.44 33.70
C THR A 97 13.19 -12.76 33.64
N ASN A 98 12.13 -12.81 32.82
CA ASN A 98 11.22 -13.95 32.61
C ASN A 98 10.41 -14.41 33.85
N GLU A 99 10.49 -13.71 34.99
CA GLU A 99 9.59 -13.95 36.13
C GLU A 99 8.31 -13.11 35.98
N ARG A 100 7.16 -13.67 36.40
CA ARG A 100 5.87 -12.97 36.50
C ARG A 100 5.71 -12.42 37.91
N PHE A 101 5.39 -11.15 38.04
CA PHE A 101 5.06 -10.53 39.32
C PHE A 101 3.68 -9.87 39.26
N SER A 102 2.80 -10.23 40.19
CA SER A 102 1.43 -9.72 40.26
C SER A 102 1.24 -8.79 41.46
N PHE A 103 0.56 -7.67 41.23
CA PHE A 103 0.32 -6.63 42.23
C PHE A 103 -1.01 -5.91 41.97
N ASN A 104 -1.53 -5.26 43.01
CA ASN A 104 -2.70 -4.41 42.91
C ASN A 104 -2.30 -2.93 42.90
N ALA A 105 -2.97 -2.12 42.08
CA ALA A 105 -2.82 -0.66 42.05
C ALA A 105 -4.19 0.04 42.12
N THR A 106 -4.20 1.26 42.66
CA THR A 106 -5.33 2.21 42.62
C THR A 106 -4.78 3.60 42.28
N ALA A 107 -5.63 4.56 41.94
CA ALA A 107 -5.17 5.91 41.58
C ALA A 107 -4.48 6.65 42.75
N ALA A 108 -4.85 6.39 44.00
CA ALA A 108 -4.16 6.92 45.19
C ALA A 108 -3.06 6.01 45.73
N GLN A 109 -2.91 4.81 45.18
CA GLN A 109 -1.89 3.84 45.56
C GLN A 109 -1.17 3.31 44.30
N PRO A 110 -0.51 4.20 43.52
CA PRO A 110 0.29 3.80 42.37
C PRO A 110 1.44 2.88 42.80
N GLN A 111 1.97 2.12 41.85
CA GLN A 111 3.05 1.16 42.07
C GLN A 111 4.15 1.39 41.03
N TYR A 112 5.41 1.21 41.44
CA TYR A 112 6.51 1.14 40.50
C TYR A 112 7.63 0.24 41.01
N PHE A 113 8.38 -0.32 40.06
CA PHE A 113 9.40 -1.34 40.31
C PHE A 113 10.65 -1.03 39.48
N LYS A 114 11.84 -1.30 40.02
CA LYS A 114 13.11 -1.19 39.30
C LYS A 114 13.30 -2.41 38.39
N TYR A 115 13.84 -2.21 37.20
CA TYR A 115 14.52 -3.24 36.43
C TYR A 115 15.96 -2.81 36.15
N GLU A 116 16.87 -3.78 36.08
CA GLU A 116 18.30 -3.59 35.82
C GLU A 116 18.69 -4.52 34.67
N PHE A 117 19.34 -3.99 33.63
CA PHE A 117 19.69 -4.78 32.45
C PHE A 117 20.82 -5.77 32.78
N PRO A 118 20.66 -7.08 32.51
CA PRO A 118 21.77 -8.03 32.51
C PRO A 118 22.92 -7.57 31.59
N GLU A 119 24.14 -8.03 31.85
CA GLU A 119 25.31 -7.64 31.05
C GLU A 119 25.14 -7.98 29.57
N GLU A 120 24.66 -9.20 29.28
CA GLU A 120 24.50 -9.77 27.93
C GLU A 120 23.22 -9.30 27.17
N VAL A 121 22.37 -8.47 27.78
CA VAL A 121 21.05 -8.12 27.23
C VAL A 121 20.96 -6.64 26.89
N ASP A 122 20.98 -6.31 25.60
CA ASP A 122 20.91 -4.92 25.10
C ASP A 122 19.48 -4.36 24.99
N SER A 123 18.46 -5.22 24.96
CA SER A 123 17.06 -4.77 24.88
C SER A 123 16.10 -5.77 25.52
N VAL A 124 15.03 -5.23 26.10
CA VAL A 124 13.98 -5.99 26.79
C VAL A 124 12.61 -5.50 26.40
N ILE A 125 11.59 -6.33 26.60
CA ILE A 125 10.19 -5.95 26.45
C ILE A 125 9.48 -6.09 27.80
N VAL A 126 8.91 -4.98 28.27
CA VAL A 126 8.10 -4.93 29.49
C VAL A 126 6.66 -5.24 29.09
N LYS A 127 6.20 -6.45 29.41
CA LYS A 127 4.83 -6.91 29.14
C LYS A 127 4.01 -6.72 30.42
N VAL A 128 2.89 -5.99 30.33
CA VAL A 128 1.95 -5.83 31.44
C VAL A 128 0.57 -6.35 31.02
N THR A 129 -0.04 -7.18 31.85
CA THR A 129 -1.35 -7.80 31.57
C THR A 129 -2.31 -7.67 32.74
N SER A 130 -3.60 -7.74 32.46
CA SER A 130 -4.68 -7.79 33.46
C SER A 130 -5.85 -8.62 32.93
N ALA A 131 -6.51 -9.36 33.81
CA ALA A 131 -7.75 -10.07 33.48
C ALA A 131 -8.94 -9.09 33.24
N MET A 132 -8.85 -7.86 33.76
CA MET A 132 -9.92 -6.87 33.68
C MET A 132 -9.57 -5.76 32.69
N ALA A 133 -10.52 -5.38 31.82
CA ALA A 133 -10.34 -4.25 30.90
C ALA A 133 -10.29 -2.91 31.65
N PHE A 134 -11.19 -2.73 32.63
CA PHE A 134 -11.32 -1.54 33.45
C PHE A 134 -11.05 -1.88 34.93
N PRO A 135 -10.56 -0.94 35.76
CA PRO A 135 -10.33 0.47 35.43
C PRO A 135 -9.17 0.69 34.45
N CYS A 136 -9.18 1.79 33.71
CA CYS A 136 -8.11 2.20 32.79
C CYS A 136 -6.80 2.40 33.56
N SER A 137 -5.66 2.08 32.93
CA SER A 137 -4.33 2.25 33.53
C SER A 137 -3.34 2.83 32.52
N VAL A 138 -2.31 3.51 33.02
CA VAL A 138 -1.14 3.93 32.24
C VAL A 138 0.09 3.20 32.76
N ILE A 139 0.87 2.65 31.83
CA ILE A 139 2.21 2.11 32.07
C ILE A 139 3.21 3.15 31.56
N SER A 140 4.24 3.47 32.35
CA SER A 140 5.29 4.41 32.00
C SER A 140 6.66 3.84 32.36
N ILE A 141 7.64 3.97 31.45
CA ILE A 141 9.03 3.54 31.62
C ILE A 141 9.89 4.80 31.81
N GLN A 142 10.40 5.00 33.01
CA GLN A 142 11.15 6.20 33.42
C GLN A 142 12.58 5.85 33.82
N ASP A 143 13.54 6.77 33.68
CA ASP A 143 14.91 6.56 34.18
C ASP A 143 14.93 6.54 35.72
N ILE A 144 16.01 6.04 36.32
CA ILE A 144 16.21 6.01 37.77
C ILE A 144 16.67 7.39 38.25
N LEU A 145 15.68 8.29 38.26
CA LEU A 145 15.78 9.67 38.72
C LEU A 145 14.69 9.95 39.75
N CYS A 146 15.02 10.78 40.72
CA CYS A 146 14.12 11.27 41.76
C CYS A 146 13.74 12.74 41.43
N PRO A 147 12.46 13.15 41.56
CA PRO A 147 11.28 12.35 41.91
C PRO A 147 10.76 11.50 40.72
N VAL A 148 10.11 10.38 41.04
CA VAL A 148 9.39 9.54 40.08
C VAL A 148 8.00 10.14 39.83
N TYR A 149 7.54 10.16 38.58
CA TYR A 149 6.21 10.66 38.23
C TYR A 149 5.18 9.53 38.28
N ASP A 150 4.56 9.33 39.45
CA ASP A 150 3.66 8.21 39.77
C ASP A 150 2.17 8.58 39.86
N LEU A 151 1.76 9.78 39.41
CA LEU A 151 0.38 10.28 39.54
C LEU A 151 -0.35 10.35 38.19
N ASP A 152 -1.68 10.26 38.23
CA ASP A 152 -2.58 10.32 37.07
C ASP A 152 -2.25 11.51 36.13
N ASN A 153 -1.97 12.67 36.72
CA ASN A 153 -1.72 13.93 36.03
C ASN A 153 -0.26 14.16 35.57
N ASN A 154 0.70 13.32 35.96
CA ASN A 154 2.13 13.58 35.74
C ASN A 154 2.92 12.39 35.15
N VAL A 155 2.38 11.16 35.22
CA VAL A 155 2.99 9.91 34.68
C VAL A 155 3.34 9.96 33.18
N ALA A 156 2.73 10.90 32.46
CA ALA A 156 2.92 11.15 31.03
C ALA A 156 3.93 12.28 30.71
N PHE A 157 4.63 12.85 31.70
CA PHE A 157 5.56 13.97 31.50
C PHE A 157 6.99 13.56 31.17
N ILE A 158 7.41 12.34 31.52
CA ILE A 158 8.76 11.82 31.25
C ILE A 158 8.71 10.34 30.90
N GLY A 159 9.70 9.88 30.14
CA GLY A 159 9.82 8.48 29.75
C GLY A 159 8.80 8.07 28.68
N MET A 160 8.73 6.78 28.40
CA MET A 160 7.81 6.22 27.41
C MET A 160 6.54 5.72 28.09
N TYR A 161 5.35 6.07 27.60
CA TYR A 161 4.08 5.65 28.22
C TYR A 161 3.02 5.14 27.25
N GLN A 162 2.12 4.29 27.77
CA GLN A 162 0.97 3.69 27.07
C GLN A 162 -0.27 3.68 27.98
N THR A 163 -1.44 3.97 27.42
CA THR A 163 -2.73 3.58 28.03
C THR A 163 -2.99 2.07 27.84
N MET A 164 -3.71 1.47 28.79
CA MET A 164 -3.87 0.02 28.89
C MET A 164 -5.26 -0.37 29.42
N THR A 165 -5.99 -1.18 28.65
CA THR A 165 -7.10 -2.00 29.17
C THR A 165 -6.55 -3.32 29.73
N LYS A 166 -6.42 -4.37 28.92
CA LYS A 166 -5.94 -5.71 29.37
C LYS A 166 -4.46 -5.99 29.09
N LYS A 167 -3.86 -5.31 28.10
CA LYS A 167 -2.48 -5.56 27.65
C LYS A 167 -1.76 -4.25 27.35
N ALA A 168 -0.48 -4.18 27.72
CA ALA A 168 0.47 -3.18 27.27
C ALA A 168 1.85 -3.83 27.08
N ALA A 169 2.66 -3.29 26.18
CA ALA A 169 3.99 -3.79 25.90
C ALA A 169 4.89 -2.64 25.43
N ILE A 170 6.01 -2.42 26.11
CA ILE A 170 6.99 -1.38 25.77
C ILE A 170 8.36 -2.04 25.60
N THR A 171 8.94 -1.92 24.42
CA THR A 171 10.32 -2.34 24.14
C THR A 171 11.28 -1.24 24.61
N VAL A 172 12.31 -1.62 25.35
CA VAL A 172 13.25 -0.72 26.02
C VAL A 172 14.67 -1.12 25.63
N GLN A 173 15.47 -0.18 25.13
CA GLN A 173 16.87 -0.42 24.77
C GLN A 173 17.80 0.09 25.87
N LYS A 174 18.82 -0.70 26.24
CA LYS A 174 19.79 -0.39 27.30
C LYS A 174 20.53 0.94 27.05
N LYS A 175 20.80 1.25 25.79
CA LYS A 175 21.45 2.50 25.33
C LYS A 175 20.68 3.78 25.68
N ASP A 176 19.36 3.68 25.87
CA ASP A 176 18.48 4.84 26.12
C ASP A 176 18.49 5.25 27.61
N PHE A 177 19.12 4.43 28.49
CA PHE A 177 19.15 4.59 29.95
C PHE A 177 20.59 4.61 30.47
N PRO A 178 21.15 5.78 30.84
CA PRO A 178 22.55 5.90 31.30
C PRO A 178 22.86 5.01 32.52
N SER A 179 21.85 4.73 33.33
CA SER A 179 21.89 3.92 34.55
C SER A 179 21.90 2.40 34.30
N HIS A 180 21.81 1.97 33.04
CA HIS A 180 21.50 0.57 32.63
C HIS A 180 20.32 -0.05 33.41
N SER A 181 19.37 0.79 33.82
CA SER A 181 18.25 0.46 34.70
C SER A 181 17.12 1.45 34.49
N PHE A 182 15.88 1.04 34.78
CA PHE A 182 14.69 1.91 34.66
C PHE A 182 13.62 1.55 35.69
N TYR A 183 12.65 2.44 35.86
CA TYR A 183 11.41 2.18 36.61
C TYR A 183 10.26 1.82 35.67
N VAL A 184 9.56 0.72 35.98
CA VAL A 184 8.24 0.41 35.45
C VAL A 184 7.20 1.02 36.38
N VAL A 185 6.59 2.12 35.97
CA VAL A 185 5.58 2.87 36.73
C VAL A 185 4.18 2.50 36.23
N VAL A 186 3.28 2.19 37.16
CA VAL A 186 1.90 1.79 36.83
C VAL A 186 0.89 2.58 37.66
N VAL A 187 0.05 3.32 36.95
CA VAL A 187 -0.95 4.23 37.52
C VAL A 187 -2.34 3.84 37.02
N VAL A 188 -3.26 3.59 37.93
CA VAL A 188 -4.69 3.41 37.59
C VAL A 188 -5.33 4.79 37.44
N LYS A 189 -6.03 5.02 36.33
CA LYS A 189 -6.71 6.27 36.03
C LYS A 189 -7.99 6.42 36.86
N THR A 190 -8.24 7.65 37.30
CA THR A 190 -9.49 8.02 37.98
C THR A 190 -10.73 7.69 37.15
N GLU A 191 -10.66 7.90 35.83
CA GLU A 191 -11.74 7.68 34.85
C GLU A 191 -11.29 6.74 33.72
N ASP A 192 -12.24 6.12 33.00
CA ASP A 192 -11.96 5.10 31.97
C ASP A 192 -11.88 5.62 30.53
N GLU A 193 -12.26 6.88 30.30
CA GLU A 193 -12.36 7.49 28.97
C GLU A 193 -11.04 7.48 28.20
N ALA A 194 -9.89 7.66 28.88
CA ALA A 194 -8.57 7.57 28.27
C ALA A 194 -8.28 6.20 27.62
N CYS A 195 -8.99 5.15 28.03
CA CYS A 195 -8.95 3.82 27.43
C CYS A 195 -10.18 3.50 26.56
N GLY A 196 -11.12 4.44 26.36
CA GLY A 196 -12.37 4.23 25.62
C GLY A 196 -13.55 3.74 26.46
N GLY A 197 -13.41 3.65 27.78
CA GLY A 197 -14.51 3.24 28.66
C GLY A 197 -15.60 4.30 28.76
N ALA A 198 -16.83 3.84 29.01
CA ALA A 198 -17.96 4.74 29.19
C ALA A 198 -17.78 5.62 30.44
N LEU A 199 -17.92 6.93 30.29
CA LEU A 199 -18.15 7.82 31.42
C LEU A 199 -19.48 7.45 32.07
N PRO A 200 -19.52 7.17 33.39
CA PRO A 200 -20.77 7.09 34.10
C PRO A 200 -21.52 8.40 33.96
N TYR A 201 -22.68 8.34 33.29
CA TYR A 201 -23.69 9.40 33.29
C TYR A 201 -24.37 9.39 34.66
N TYR A 202 -23.67 9.92 35.66
CA TYR A 202 -24.36 10.40 36.84
C TYR A 202 -25.25 11.56 36.38
N PRO A 203 -26.58 11.50 36.59
CA PRO A 203 -27.34 12.73 36.55
C PRO A 203 -26.70 13.68 37.57
N LEU A 204 -26.42 14.92 37.15
CA LEU A 204 -26.25 16.01 38.10
C LEU A 204 -27.54 16.06 38.92
N SER A 205 -27.51 15.41 40.08
CA SER A 205 -28.54 15.53 41.08
C SER A 205 -28.74 17.03 41.28
N LYS A 206 -29.98 17.51 41.17
CA LYS A 206 -30.28 18.96 41.31
C LYS A 206 -29.86 19.53 42.68
N ASN A 207 -29.44 18.66 43.61
CA ASN A 207 -29.02 18.98 44.95
C ASN A 207 -27.53 18.65 45.21
N ALA A 208 -26.82 17.98 44.30
CA ALA A 208 -25.38 17.71 44.44
C ALA A 208 -24.58 18.92 43.97
N SER A 209 -23.74 19.46 44.86
CA SER A 209 -22.88 20.58 44.47
C SER A 209 -21.77 20.08 43.53
N PRO A 210 -21.27 20.89 42.57
CA PRO A 210 -20.15 20.51 41.72
C PRO A 210 -18.83 20.30 42.50
N ASP A 211 -18.81 20.62 43.79
CA ASP A 211 -17.65 20.47 44.67
C ASP A 211 -17.64 19.17 45.49
N GLU A 212 -18.74 18.41 45.55
CA GLU A 212 -18.79 17.13 46.28
C GLU A 212 -18.00 16.02 45.56
N PRO A 213 -17.12 15.28 46.26
CA PRO A 213 -16.38 14.18 45.68
C PRO A 213 -17.30 12.98 45.38
N VAL A 214 -17.09 12.34 44.22
CA VAL A 214 -17.90 11.22 43.74
C VAL A 214 -17.46 9.91 44.40
N ASP A 215 -18.42 9.09 44.83
CA ASP A 215 -18.16 7.80 45.48
C ASP A 215 -17.38 6.82 44.59
N GLN A 216 -16.19 6.47 45.07
CA GLN A 216 -15.36 5.45 44.46
C GLN A 216 -15.92 4.05 44.70
N HIS A 217 -16.42 3.43 43.63
CA HIS A 217 -16.76 2.01 43.62
C HIS A 217 -15.50 1.13 43.57
N ASN A 218 -14.72 1.12 44.66
CA ASN A 218 -13.51 0.32 44.90
C ASN A 218 -12.62 0.10 43.65
N ARG A 219 -12.24 1.18 42.96
CA ARG A 219 -11.48 1.15 41.70
C ARG A 219 -10.03 0.69 41.92
N GLN A 220 -9.84 -0.62 41.93
CA GLN A 220 -8.57 -1.32 42.00
C GLN A 220 -8.35 -2.15 40.73
N LYS A 221 -7.10 -2.31 40.31
CA LYS A 221 -6.71 -3.20 39.21
C LYS A 221 -5.61 -4.16 39.67
N THR A 222 -5.85 -5.44 39.47
CA THR A 222 -4.80 -6.47 39.56
C THR A 222 -4.07 -6.54 38.23
N LEU A 223 -2.75 -6.44 38.29
CA LEU A 223 -1.85 -6.34 37.15
C LEU A 223 -0.73 -7.37 37.32
N GLU A 224 -0.29 -7.95 36.23
CA GLU A 224 0.89 -8.81 36.17
C GLU A 224 1.91 -8.19 35.23
N VAL A 225 3.14 -8.00 35.72
CA VAL A 225 4.30 -7.55 34.94
C VAL A 225 5.26 -8.70 34.71
N MET A 226 5.81 -8.77 33.50
CA MET A 226 6.95 -9.60 33.13
C MET A 226 7.91 -8.74 32.29
N VAL A 227 9.21 -8.84 32.56
CA VAL A 227 10.25 -8.31 31.65
C VAL A 227 10.94 -9.49 31.00
N SER A 228 10.87 -9.61 29.68
CA SER A 228 11.58 -10.64 28.92
C SER A 228 12.64 -10.01 28.01
N PRO A 229 13.70 -10.73 27.61
CA PRO A 229 14.61 -10.27 26.57
C PRO A 229 13.82 -9.94 25.29
N ALA A 230 14.23 -8.91 24.57
CA ALA A 230 13.75 -8.66 23.21
C ALA A 230 14.59 -9.46 22.19
N ILE A 231 14.31 -9.28 20.90
CA ILE A 231 14.97 -10.02 19.83
C ILE A 231 16.50 -9.78 19.78
N THR A 232 17.26 -10.82 19.47
CA THR A 232 18.73 -10.75 19.32
C THR A 232 19.15 -10.21 17.95
N SER A 233 20.38 -9.69 17.87
CA SER A 233 20.99 -9.23 16.62
C SER A 233 21.13 -10.32 15.56
N GLU A 234 21.36 -11.58 15.97
CA GLU A 234 21.39 -12.74 15.07
C GLU A 234 20.02 -12.97 14.40
N ALA A 235 18.93 -12.89 15.17
CA ALA A 235 17.58 -13.09 14.63
C ALA A 235 17.14 -11.96 13.69
N TYR A 236 17.58 -10.70 13.93
CA TYR A 236 17.47 -9.61 12.94
C TYR A 236 18.16 -9.98 11.61
N VAL A 237 19.44 -10.38 11.65
CA VAL A 237 20.21 -10.71 10.43
C VAL A 237 19.59 -11.91 9.70
N ARG A 238 19.19 -12.95 10.43
CA ARG A 238 18.53 -14.14 9.88
C ARG A 238 17.23 -13.77 9.16
N SER A 239 16.43 -12.88 9.73
CA SER A 239 15.15 -12.44 9.15
C SER A 239 15.33 -11.56 7.90
N VAL A 240 16.33 -10.68 7.90
CA VAL A 240 16.74 -9.90 6.70
C VAL A 240 17.21 -10.83 5.58
N LEU A 241 18.10 -11.77 5.87
CA LEU A 241 18.60 -12.72 4.88
C LEU A 241 17.49 -13.66 4.34
N PHE A 242 16.55 -14.06 5.19
CA PHE A 242 15.39 -14.86 4.79
C PHE A 242 14.47 -14.10 3.82
N CYS A 243 14.10 -12.85 4.15
CA CYS A 243 13.31 -11.98 3.29
C CYS A 243 13.99 -11.75 1.93
N LEU A 244 15.27 -11.34 1.93
CA LEU A 244 16.04 -11.13 0.70
C LEU A 244 16.18 -12.42 -0.11
N GLY A 245 16.42 -13.56 0.55
CA GLY A 245 16.54 -14.88 -0.09
C GLY A 245 15.27 -15.29 -0.85
N ILE A 246 14.09 -15.07 -0.26
CA ILE A 246 12.80 -15.33 -0.93
C ILE A 246 12.70 -14.52 -2.22
N PHE A 247 12.86 -13.19 -2.16
CA PHE A 247 12.62 -12.34 -3.33
C PHE A 247 13.73 -12.47 -4.39
N LEU A 248 15.00 -12.64 -3.99
CA LEU A 248 16.10 -12.91 -4.93
C LEU A 248 15.94 -14.27 -5.64
N SER A 249 15.26 -15.25 -5.05
CA SER A 249 14.98 -16.52 -5.73
C SER A 249 14.15 -16.33 -7.02
N PHE A 250 13.22 -15.35 -7.06
CA PHE A 250 12.46 -15.02 -8.27
C PHE A 250 13.33 -14.40 -9.36
N TYR A 251 14.33 -13.60 -8.99
CA TYR A 251 15.32 -13.06 -9.94
C TYR A 251 16.17 -14.17 -10.55
N ILE A 252 16.68 -15.08 -9.70
CA ILE A 252 17.46 -16.25 -10.14
C ILE A 252 16.61 -17.15 -11.05
N LEU A 253 15.37 -17.46 -10.67
CA LEU A 253 14.45 -18.25 -11.48
C LEU A 253 14.16 -17.61 -12.83
N THR A 254 13.92 -16.29 -12.86
CA THR A 254 13.69 -15.53 -14.11
C THR A 254 14.93 -15.56 -15.01
N LEU A 255 16.13 -15.42 -14.44
CA LEU A 255 17.40 -15.52 -15.17
C LEU A 255 17.62 -16.93 -15.73
N LEU A 256 17.36 -17.98 -14.93
CA LEU A 256 17.46 -19.37 -15.38
C LEU A 256 16.49 -19.68 -16.54
N ILE A 257 15.25 -19.17 -16.48
CA ILE A 257 14.27 -19.29 -17.57
C ILE A 257 14.77 -18.56 -18.82
N ALA A 258 15.26 -17.32 -18.70
CA ALA A 258 15.79 -16.55 -19.83
C ALA A 258 17.03 -17.21 -20.46
N CYS A 259 17.94 -17.75 -19.65
CA CYS A 259 19.09 -18.53 -20.11
C CYS A 259 18.63 -19.81 -20.83
N TRP A 260 17.67 -20.55 -20.28
CA TRP A 260 17.14 -21.77 -20.90
C TRP A 260 16.48 -21.48 -22.26
N GLU A 261 15.64 -20.44 -22.35
CA GLU A 261 15.05 -19.99 -23.61
C GLU A 261 16.11 -19.57 -24.63
N SER A 262 17.14 -18.82 -24.21
CA SER A 262 18.25 -18.40 -25.07
C SER A 262 19.04 -19.60 -25.60
N CYS A 263 19.42 -20.55 -24.73
CA CYS A 263 20.09 -21.79 -25.12
C CYS A 263 19.22 -22.64 -26.05
N ARG A 264 17.90 -22.71 -25.83
CA ARG A 264 16.96 -23.41 -26.71
C ARG A 264 16.86 -22.74 -28.08
N GLN A 265 16.82 -21.41 -28.15
CA GLN A 265 16.86 -20.67 -29.41
C GLN A 265 18.19 -20.84 -30.15
N HIS A 266 19.32 -20.82 -29.44
CA HIS A 266 20.65 -21.09 -30.03
C HIS A 266 20.73 -22.52 -30.60
N LYS A 267 20.29 -23.55 -29.86
CA LYS A 267 20.21 -24.91 -30.38
C LYS A 267 19.30 -25.00 -31.61
N ARG A 268 18.14 -24.35 -31.62
CA ARG A 268 17.21 -24.36 -32.77
C ARG A 268 17.79 -23.65 -34.01
N LYS A 269 18.50 -22.54 -33.83
CA LYS A 269 19.21 -21.84 -34.92
C LYS A 269 20.40 -22.64 -35.45
N GLY A 270 21.17 -23.27 -34.56
CA GLY A 270 22.27 -24.16 -34.93
C GLY A 270 21.78 -25.39 -35.71
N LEU A 271 20.63 -25.96 -35.32
CA LEU A 271 20.02 -27.09 -36.04
C LEU A 271 19.51 -26.70 -37.43
N LEU A 272 18.94 -25.51 -37.58
CA LEU A 272 18.52 -24.97 -38.89
C LEU A 272 19.74 -24.67 -39.78
N ALA A 273 20.78 -24.01 -39.24
CA ALA A 273 22.02 -23.75 -39.98
C ALA A 273 22.77 -25.04 -40.39
N ALA A 274 22.68 -26.10 -39.59
CA ALA A 274 23.20 -27.42 -39.95
C ALA A 274 22.37 -28.12 -41.05
N MET A 275 21.10 -27.75 -41.22
CA MET A 275 20.22 -28.25 -42.29
C MET A 275 20.38 -27.49 -43.61
N ASP A 276 20.82 -26.23 -43.55
CA ASP A 276 21.18 -25.40 -44.72
C ASP A 276 22.67 -25.57 -45.14
N SER A 277 23.37 -26.57 -44.60
CA SER A 277 24.76 -26.90 -44.95
C SER A 277 24.82 -27.88 -46.13
N PRO A 278 25.53 -27.59 -47.24
CA PRO A 278 25.56 -28.47 -48.40
C PRO A 278 26.43 -29.71 -48.14
N SER A 279 25.80 -30.87 -47.95
CA SER A 279 26.49 -32.17 -47.89
C SER A 279 26.80 -32.68 -49.30
N LEU A 280 28.10 -32.88 -49.62
CA LEU A 280 28.55 -33.49 -50.88
C LEU A 280 28.22 -34.99 -50.96
N ASP A 281 27.72 -35.41 -52.13
CA ASP A 281 27.80 -36.70 -52.85
C ASP A 281 27.80 -38.03 -52.05
N THR A 282 26.93 -39.00 -52.39
CA THR A 282 27.14 -39.87 -53.57
C THR A 282 25.95 -40.80 -53.86
N GLY A 283 25.70 -41.14 -55.14
CA GLY A 283 25.26 -42.50 -55.52
C GLY A 283 23.83 -42.74 -56.08
N HIS A 284 23.72 -42.77 -57.42
CA HIS A 284 22.81 -43.61 -58.23
C HIS A 284 21.28 -43.37 -58.31
N SER A 285 20.92 -42.50 -59.26
CA SER A 285 20.13 -42.83 -60.49
C SER A 285 18.97 -43.85 -60.46
N ARG A 286 17.75 -43.37 -60.76
CA ARG A 286 16.80 -44.05 -61.69
C ARG A 286 15.79 -43.09 -62.36
N SER A 287 15.79 -43.12 -63.69
CA SER A 287 14.89 -42.54 -64.72
C SER A 287 13.40 -42.38 -64.35
N ILE A 288 12.70 -41.25 -64.61
CA ILE A 288 12.25 -40.68 -65.91
C ILE A 288 11.36 -41.68 -66.70
N PRO A 289 10.11 -41.34 -67.13
CA PRO A 289 9.88 -40.28 -68.11
C PRO A 289 8.71 -39.27 -67.96
N ASP A 290 8.93 -38.12 -68.60
CA ASP A 290 8.07 -36.95 -68.79
C ASP A 290 7.00 -37.07 -69.89
N SER A 291 6.03 -36.14 -69.88
CA SER A 291 5.25 -35.62 -71.03
C SER A 291 4.16 -34.64 -70.51
N PHE A 292 3.86 -33.42 -71.01
CA PHE A 292 4.43 -32.47 -72.01
C PHE A 292 4.29 -31.05 -71.37
N LEU A 293 5.31 -30.18 -71.31
CA LEU A 293 5.90 -29.28 -72.35
C LEU A 293 5.07 -28.02 -72.73
N ASN A 294 5.62 -26.82 -72.43
CA ASN A 294 6.21 -25.95 -73.46
C ASN A 294 6.95 -24.69 -72.92
N HIS A 295 8.26 -24.61 -73.24
CA HIS A 295 9.09 -23.47 -73.71
C HIS A 295 9.11 -22.10 -72.98
N GLY A 296 10.23 -21.34 -72.97
CA GLY A 296 11.55 -21.48 -73.63
C GLY A 296 12.48 -20.26 -73.37
N PRO A 297 13.77 -20.27 -73.79
CA PRO A 297 14.88 -20.06 -72.84
C PRO A 297 16.03 -19.08 -73.24
N TYR A 298 17.09 -19.03 -72.41
CA TYR A 298 18.43 -18.38 -72.54
C TYR A 298 18.49 -16.83 -72.33
N ASP A 299 19.59 -16.23 -71.84
CA ASP A 299 21.01 -16.65 -71.86
C ASP A 299 21.87 -16.22 -70.63
N SER A 300 23.12 -16.69 -70.52
CA SER A 300 24.05 -16.42 -69.38
C SER A 300 25.54 -16.34 -69.76
N TYR A 301 26.26 -15.37 -69.20
CA TYR A 301 27.74 -15.24 -69.13
C TYR A 301 28.05 -14.49 -67.80
N GLY A 302 29.06 -14.77 -66.95
CA GLY A 302 30.49 -15.10 -67.11
C GLY A 302 31.34 -13.95 -66.48
N TYR A 303 32.50 -14.07 -65.82
CA TYR A 303 33.43 -15.19 -65.56
C TYR A 303 34.55 -14.80 -64.55
N GLY A 304 35.00 -15.69 -63.65
CA GLY A 304 36.34 -15.72 -62.97
C GLY A 304 36.75 -14.63 -61.94
N SER A 305 37.88 -14.72 -61.21
CA SER A 305 38.75 -15.86 -60.82
C SER A 305 39.88 -15.44 -59.84
N PHE A 306 40.13 -16.25 -58.79
CA PHE A 306 41.34 -16.42 -57.92
C PHE A 306 42.43 -15.33 -57.71
N GLY A 307 42.88 -15.23 -56.44
CA GLY A 307 44.21 -14.69 -56.06
C GLY A 307 44.47 -14.80 -54.54
N ASN A 308 45.39 -15.68 -54.13
CA ASN A 308 45.77 -15.91 -52.72
C ASN A 308 47.20 -15.37 -52.49
N GLY A 309 47.49 -14.69 -51.37
CA GLY A 309 48.83 -14.16 -51.11
C GLY A 309 49.01 -13.46 -49.76
N SER A 310 50.07 -13.82 -49.03
CA SER A 310 50.36 -13.36 -47.66
C SER A 310 51.76 -12.72 -47.55
N SER A 311 51.84 -11.47 -47.08
CA SER A 311 53.04 -10.82 -46.50
C SER A 311 52.64 -9.44 -45.97
N SER A 312 52.60 -9.21 -44.65
CA SER A 312 53.69 -8.66 -43.81
C SER A 312 53.94 -7.14 -43.93
N SER A 313 54.10 -6.53 -42.74
CA SER A 313 55.01 -5.42 -42.39
C SER A 313 54.75 -3.94 -42.80
N THR A 314 54.66 -3.13 -41.73
CA THR A 314 55.33 -1.83 -41.45
C THR A 314 54.90 -0.48 -42.06
N GLU A 315 54.47 0.40 -41.12
CA GLU A 315 54.93 1.80 -40.86
C GLU A 315 54.50 3.01 -41.72
N GLY A 316 54.46 4.17 -41.04
CA GLY A 316 54.11 5.52 -41.55
C GLY A 316 52.84 6.09 -40.88
N ILE A 317 52.84 7.00 -39.87
CA ILE A 317 53.42 8.37 -39.80
C ILE A 317 52.84 9.24 -40.94
N THR A 318 52.11 10.36 -40.75
CA THR A 318 51.66 11.15 -39.57
C THR A 318 50.21 11.68 -39.83
N ASP A 319 49.55 12.63 -39.13
CA ASP A 319 49.92 13.60 -38.09
C ASP A 319 48.74 13.96 -37.15
N SER A 320 48.93 14.94 -36.24
CA SER A 320 47.91 15.50 -35.33
C SER A 320 47.88 17.03 -35.37
N LEU A 321 46.69 17.64 -35.25
CA LEU A 321 46.41 19.00 -34.70
C LEU A 321 44.88 19.22 -34.72
N GLY A 322 44.20 19.90 -33.78
CA GLY A 322 44.59 20.51 -32.52
C GLY A 322 43.34 21.10 -31.84
N SER A 323 43.29 21.14 -30.51
CA SER A 323 42.12 21.58 -29.71
C SER A 323 41.97 23.11 -29.61
N ALA A 324 40.75 23.64 -29.41
CA ALA A 324 40.42 24.70 -28.41
C ALA A 324 38.97 25.24 -28.45
N GLU A 325 38.30 25.19 -27.28
CA GLU A 325 37.59 26.28 -26.56
C GLU A 325 36.32 27.05 -27.06
N VAL A 326 35.21 26.83 -26.32
CA VAL A 326 34.48 27.76 -25.40
C VAL A 326 33.66 29.00 -25.88
N SER A 327 32.37 28.98 -25.48
CA SER A 327 31.42 30.06 -25.07
C SER A 327 30.66 31.02 -26.02
N TYR A 328 29.32 30.95 -25.88
CA TYR A 328 28.31 32.01 -25.64
C TYR A 328 28.32 33.35 -26.42
N SER A 329 27.16 33.68 -27.00
CA SER A 329 26.53 35.01 -26.87
C SER A 329 25.02 34.97 -27.18
N TYR A 330 24.27 35.90 -26.59
CA TYR A 330 22.80 35.95 -26.58
C TYR A 330 22.37 37.39 -26.91
N VAL A 331 21.59 37.62 -27.97
CA VAL A 331 20.92 38.90 -28.25
C VAL A 331 19.58 38.62 -28.92
N GLY A 332 18.50 39.19 -28.38
CA GLY A 332 17.17 39.13 -28.99
C GLY A 332 16.76 40.46 -29.61
N GLN A 333 15.71 40.45 -30.44
CA GLN A 333 15.05 41.68 -30.88
C GLN A 333 13.58 41.41 -31.23
N GLU A 334 12.65 42.10 -30.55
CA GLU A 334 11.24 42.16 -30.96
C GLU A 334 11.07 43.09 -32.17
N GLN A 335 10.03 42.87 -32.99
CA GLN A 335 9.35 43.97 -33.66
C GLN A 335 7.83 43.80 -33.81
N PHE A 336 7.15 44.93 -33.64
CA PHE A 336 5.71 45.14 -33.47
C PHE A 336 4.95 45.24 -34.81
N LYS A 337 3.69 44.75 -34.90
CA LYS A 337 2.57 45.51 -35.55
C LYS A 337 1.16 44.98 -35.27
N ARG A 338 0.16 45.79 -35.64
CA ARG A 338 -1.17 45.95 -34.98
C ARG A 338 -2.39 45.55 -35.86
N ARG A 339 -3.40 44.95 -35.22
CA ARG A 339 -4.87 45.22 -35.28
C ARG A 339 -5.73 45.10 -36.59
N THR A 340 -6.58 44.05 -36.62
CA THR A 340 -8.08 44.05 -36.77
C THR A 340 -8.77 44.55 -38.10
N PRO A 341 -10.11 44.39 -38.30
CA PRO A 341 -10.87 43.12 -38.43
C PRO A 341 -11.95 43.10 -39.56
N SER A 342 -12.33 41.96 -40.15
CA SER A 342 -13.60 41.83 -40.91
C SER A 342 -14.00 40.38 -41.29
N ALA A 343 -15.28 40.06 -41.10
CA ALA A 343 -16.03 39.03 -41.84
C ALA A 343 -17.08 39.77 -42.73
N PRO A 344 -17.96 39.12 -43.55
CA PRO A 344 -18.13 37.68 -43.83
C PRO A 344 -18.28 37.31 -45.34
N ALA A 345 -18.22 36.02 -45.69
CA ALA A 345 -19.04 35.39 -46.75
C ALA A 345 -18.75 33.87 -46.87
N ARG A 346 -19.79 33.05 -47.14
CA ARG A 346 -19.65 31.72 -47.75
C ARG A 346 -19.64 31.86 -49.28
N PRO A 347 -19.05 30.92 -50.01
CA PRO A 347 -19.93 30.02 -50.76
C PRO A 347 -19.60 28.53 -50.59
N LEU A 348 -20.56 27.71 -51.03
CA LEU A 348 -20.50 26.25 -51.04
C LEU A 348 -19.66 25.79 -52.25
N SER A 349 -18.64 24.95 -52.05
CA SER A 349 -17.98 24.24 -53.15
C SER A 349 -17.47 22.88 -52.67
N ILE A 350 -17.97 21.82 -53.30
CA ILE A 350 -17.45 20.44 -53.16
C ILE A 350 -16.27 20.29 -54.13
N PRO A 351 -15.12 19.79 -53.69
CA PRO A 351 -14.14 19.17 -54.56
C PRO A 351 -14.10 17.66 -54.31
N MET A 352 -14.54 16.87 -55.30
CA MET A 352 -13.92 15.56 -55.51
C MET A 352 -12.48 15.82 -55.96
N GLY A 353 -11.51 15.24 -55.26
CA GLY A 353 -10.09 15.35 -55.57
C GLY A 353 -9.44 13.97 -55.57
N GLU A 354 -8.86 13.60 -56.70
CA GLU A 354 -8.23 12.29 -56.91
C GLU A 354 -7.00 12.13 -56.00
N ARG A 355 -6.81 10.93 -55.42
CA ARG A 355 -5.52 10.56 -54.82
C ARG A 355 -4.57 10.20 -55.94
N SER A 356 -3.64 11.10 -56.28
CA SER A 356 -2.52 10.74 -57.13
C SER A 356 -1.59 9.74 -56.43
N LEU A 357 -0.86 8.98 -57.24
CA LEU A 357 -0.06 7.84 -56.84
C LEU A 357 1.41 8.22 -57.01
N GLU A 358 2.08 8.60 -55.92
CA GLU A 358 3.54 8.72 -55.88
C GLU A 358 4.12 7.94 -54.70
N ASN A 359 5.03 7.03 -55.04
CA ASN A 359 5.60 6.02 -54.15
C ASN A 359 7.01 6.43 -53.70
N VAL A 360 7.29 6.16 -52.43
CA VAL A 360 8.53 5.54 -51.94
C VAL A 360 9.86 6.14 -52.45
N ALA A 361 10.42 7.07 -51.66
CA ALA A 361 11.87 7.29 -51.59
C ALA A 361 12.29 7.63 -50.16
N SER A 362 12.96 6.70 -49.49
CA SER A 362 13.38 6.81 -48.09
C SER A 362 14.57 7.75 -47.90
N ARG A 363 14.48 8.71 -46.97
CA ARG A 363 15.65 9.33 -46.31
C ARG A 363 15.46 9.34 -44.79
N PRO A 364 16.45 8.94 -43.99
CA PRO A 364 16.35 9.00 -42.53
C PRO A 364 16.57 10.45 -42.06
N ARG A 365 15.50 11.14 -41.68
CA ARG A 365 15.64 12.36 -40.85
C ARG A 365 15.78 11.97 -39.38
N LEU A 366 16.74 12.62 -38.73
CA LEU A 366 17.09 12.45 -37.33
C LEU A 366 16.28 13.48 -36.51
N ASP A 367 14.97 13.24 -36.36
CA ASP A 367 14.05 14.26 -35.83
C ASP A 367 13.85 14.19 -34.31
N SER A 368 13.94 15.37 -33.68
CA SER A 368 13.94 15.60 -32.24
C SER A 368 12.63 15.28 -31.51
N LEU A 369 12.73 15.02 -30.20
CA LEU A 369 11.62 14.61 -29.33
C LEU A 369 10.58 15.71 -29.00
N SER A 370 10.66 16.91 -29.58
CA SER A 370 10.04 18.13 -29.03
C SER A 370 9.00 18.85 -29.89
N SER A 371 8.51 18.27 -31.01
CA SER A 371 7.59 18.97 -31.91
C SER A 371 6.46 18.09 -32.46
N VAL A 372 5.62 17.55 -31.57
CA VAL A 372 4.29 17.00 -31.91
C VAL A 372 3.33 17.35 -30.79
N GLU A 373 2.40 18.25 -31.04
CA GLU A 373 1.31 18.60 -30.13
C GLU A 373 0.18 17.55 -30.22
N GLU A 374 -0.55 17.29 -29.13
CA GLU A 374 -1.49 16.15 -29.07
C GLU A 374 -2.76 16.32 -29.94
N ASP A 375 -3.11 17.55 -30.32
CA ASP A 375 -4.34 17.84 -31.08
C ASP A 375 -4.29 17.37 -32.55
N ASP A 376 -3.10 17.05 -33.09
CA ASP A 376 -2.90 16.59 -34.48
C ASP A 376 -3.29 15.11 -34.73
N TYR A 377 -3.72 14.35 -33.72
CA TYR A 377 -3.80 12.87 -33.81
C TYR A 377 -5.08 12.17 -33.33
N ASP A 378 -6.12 12.91 -32.92
CA ASP A 378 -7.44 12.33 -32.64
C ASP A 378 -8.53 13.39 -32.95
N THR A 379 -8.75 13.70 -34.24
CA THR A 379 -9.83 14.64 -34.59
C THR A 379 -11.19 14.05 -34.19
N LEU A 380 -12.14 14.92 -33.84
CA LEU A 380 -13.53 14.47 -33.57
C LEU A 380 -14.14 13.73 -34.78
N ALA A 381 -13.65 14.01 -36.00
CA ALA A 381 -14.06 13.33 -37.22
C ALA A 381 -13.53 11.89 -37.31
N ASP A 382 -12.28 11.62 -36.91
CA ASP A 382 -11.72 10.25 -36.89
C ASP A 382 -12.47 9.38 -35.88
N ILE A 383 -12.74 9.94 -34.70
CA ILE A 383 -13.51 9.30 -33.62
C ILE A 383 -14.94 8.95 -34.09
N ASP A 384 -15.61 9.81 -34.86
CA ASP A 384 -16.95 9.53 -35.37
C ASP A 384 -16.93 8.69 -36.68
N TYR A 385 -15.84 8.69 -37.45
CA TYR A 385 -15.64 7.80 -38.61
C TYR A 385 -15.44 6.34 -38.19
N ASP A 386 -14.56 6.05 -37.24
CA ASP A 386 -14.36 4.68 -36.74
C ASP A 386 -15.64 4.13 -36.09
N LYS A 387 -16.38 4.95 -35.33
CA LYS A 387 -17.72 4.58 -34.81
C LYS A 387 -18.70 4.18 -35.92
N ASN A 388 -18.64 4.83 -37.09
CA ASN A 388 -19.51 4.50 -38.22
C ASN A 388 -19.13 3.17 -38.90
N VAL A 389 -17.84 2.83 -38.97
CA VAL A 389 -17.40 1.53 -39.49
C VAL A 389 -17.73 0.38 -38.51
N ILE A 390 -17.69 0.64 -37.21
CA ILE A 390 -18.14 -0.30 -36.17
C ILE A 390 -19.68 -0.51 -36.21
N ARG A 391 -20.44 0.39 -36.84
CA ARG A 391 -21.92 0.37 -36.89
C ARG A 391 -22.52 -0.72 -37.80
N THR A 392 -21.73 -1.32 -38.70
CA THR A 392 -22.25 -2.17 -39.79
C THR A 392 -21.97 -3.67 -39.63
N LYS A 393 -21.20 -4.09 -38.63
CA LYS A 393 -20.85 -5.51 -38.40
C LYS A 393 -21.48 -6.06 -37.12
N GLN A 394 -22.06 -7.27 -37.22
CA GLN A 394 -22.61 -8.01 -36.09
C GLN A 394 -21.52 -8.59 -35.17
N TYR A 395 -20.38 -8.97 -35.76
CA TYR A 395 -19.18 -9.44 -35.06
C TYR A 395 -18.02 -8.48 -35.34
N LEU A 396 -17.29 -8.10 -34.30
CA LEU A 396 -16.16 -7.17 -34.38
C LEU A 396 -14.86 -7.91 -34.07
N CYS A 397 -13.85 -7.73 -34.92
CA CYS A 397 -12.55 -8.38 -34.75
C CYS A 397 -11.47 -7.35 -34.38
N VAL A 398 -10.36 -7.79 -33.78
CA VAL A 398 -9.28 -6.88 -33.32
C VAL A 398 -8.68 -6.09 -34.48
N ALA A 399 -8.65 -6.63 -35.71
CA ALA A 399 -8.26 -5.89 -36.90
C ALA A 399 -9.13 -4.65 -37.20
N ASP A 400 -10.42 -4.67 -36.83
CA ASP A 400 -11.30 -3.51 -36.98
C ASP A 400 -11.00 -2.38 -35.97
N LEU A 401 -10.30 -2.70 -34.87
CA LEU A 401 -9.98 -1.79 -33.76
C LEU A 401 -8.47 -1.56 -33.56
N ALA A 402 -7.64 -1.91 -34.54
CA ALA A 402 -6.17 -1.79 -34.48
C ALA A 402 -5.63 -1.07 -35.74
N ARG A 403 -6.19 0.11 -36.02
CA ARG A 403 -5.93 0.96 -37.19
C ARG A 403 -4.90 2.04 -36.91
N LYS A 404 -4.73 2.48 -35.66
CA LYS A 404 -3.81 3.56 -35.30
C LYS A 404 -2.34 3.16 -35.47
N ASP A 405 -1.50 4.10 -35.89
CA ASP A 405 -0.06 3.87 -36.04
C ASP A 405 0.57 3.50 -34.68
N LYS A 406 1.29 2.37 -34.68
CA LYS A 406 2.09 1.85 -33.56
C LYS A 406 3.00 2.92 -32.94
N ARG A 407 3.52 3.89 -33.72
CA ARG A 407 4.38 4.98 -33.24
C ARG A 407 3.62 6.00 -32.38
N VAL A 408 2.48 6.48 -32.87
CA VAL A 408 1.59 7.42 -32.15
C VAL A 408 1.08 6.74 -30.88
N LEU A 409 0.64 5.49 -31.02
CA LEU A 409 0.09 4.70 -29.94
C LEU A 409 1.14 4.39 -28.85
N ARG A 410 2.41 4.16 -29.21
CA ARG A 410 3.52 4.03 -28.25
C ARG A 410 3.77 5.32 -27.46
N LYS A 411 3.74 6.50 -28.11
CA LYS A 411 3.86 7.81 -27.41
C LYS A 411 2.74 7.96 -26.38
N LYS A 412 1.47 7.75 -26.79
CA LYS A 412 0.27 7.83 -25.92
C LYS A 412 0.37 6.91 -24.69
N TYR A 413 1.02 5.74 -24.82
CA TYR A 413 1.26 4.84 -23.70
C TYR A 413 2.46 5.17 -22.82
N GLN A 414 3.45 5.91 -23.32
CA GLN A 414 4.56 6.39 -22.48
C GLN A 414 4.11 7.46 -21.48
N ILE A 415 3.05 8.22 -21.81
CA ILE A 415 2.41 9.20 -20.91
C ILE A 415 1.84 8.53 -19.66
N TYR A 416 1.28 7.31 -19.76
CA TYR A 416 0.81 6.57 -18.59
C TYR A 416 1.92 6.33 -17.56
N PHE A 417 3.11 5.94 -18.01
CA PHE A 417 4.27 5.70 -17.17
C PHE A 417 4.81 7.00 -16.54
N TRP A 418 5.01 8.06 -17.34
CA TRP A 418 5.50 9.33 -16.83
C TRP A 418 4.53 9.97 -15.84
N ASN A 419 3.23 9.95 -16.12
CA ASN A 419 2.23 10.52 -15.21
C ASN A 419 2.22 9.80 -13.85
N ILE A 420 2.30 8.45 -13.81
CA ILE A 420 2.33 7.75 -12.51
C ILE A 420 3.66 7.93 -11.78
N ALA A 421 4.79 8.04 -12.49
CA ALA A 421 6.07 8.39 -11.87
C ALA A 421 6.03 9.80 -11.25
N THR A 422 5.41 10.77 -11.92
CA THR A 422 5.19 12.12 -11.38
C THR A 422 4.28 12.08 -10.14
N ILE A 423 3.13 11.41 -10.22
CA ILE A 423 2.20 11.24 -9.08
C ILE A 423 2.92 10.58 -7.90
N ALA A 424 3.68 9.51 -8.16
CA ALA A 424 4.47 8.79 -7.16
C ALA A 424 5.44 9.73 -6.42
N VAL A 425 6.22 10.56 -7.13
CA VAL A 425 7.17 11.49 -6.49
C VAL A 425 6.45 12.56 -5.65
N PHE A 426 5.42 13.21 -6.21
CA PHE A 426 4.68 14.26 -5.48
C PHE A 426 3.88 13.72 -4.28
N TYR A 427 3.50 12.45 -4.28
CA TYR A 427 2.80 11.81 -3.17
C TYR A 427 3.77 11.23 -2.13
N ALA A 428 4.89 10.63 -2.55
CA ALA A 428 5.87 10.01 -1.65
C ALA A 428 6.59 11.02 -0.76
N LEU A 429 7.00 12.17 -1.30
CA LEU A 429 7.81 13.15 -0.57
C LEU A 429 7.11 13.70 0.69
N PRO A 430 5.83 14.16 0.64
CA PRO A 430 5.09 14.55 1.84
C PRO A 430 4.87 13.40 2.83
N VAL A 431 4.63 12.18 2.32
CA VAL A 431 4.39 10.99 3.17
C VAL A 431 5.62 10.64 3.99
N ILE A 432 6.81 10.60 3.38
CA ILE A 432 8.07 10.33 4.06
C ILE A 432 8.34 11.42 5.11
N GLN A 433 8.15 12.70 4.76
CA GLN A 433 8.32 13.81 5.70
C GLN A 433 7.36 13.70 6.91
N LEU A 434 6.09 13.38 6.67
CA LEU A 434 5.09 13.28 7.73
C LEU A 434 5.37 12.11 8.67
N VAL A 435 5.78 10.95 8.13
CA VAL A 435 6.12 9.76 8.91
C VAL A 435 7.36 9.98 9.79
N ILE A 436 8.40 10.63 9.25
CA ILE A 436 9.57 11.03 10.05
C ILE A 436 9.14 11.99 11.17
N THR A 437 8.25 12.94 10.86
CA THR A 437 7.74 13.90 11.86
C THR A 437 6.97 13.19 12.98
N TYR A 438 6.05 12.27 12.65
CA TYR A 438 5.33 11.48 13.66
C TYR A 438 6.27 10.63 14.53
N GLN A 439 7.27 9.98 13.93
CA GLN A 439 8.27 9.24 14.70
C GLN A 439 9.09 10.14 15.62
N THR A 440 9.47 11.35 15.17
CA THR A 440 10.11 12.33 16.06
C THR A 440 9.19 12.72 17.21
N VAL A 441 7.90 12.94 16.97
CA VAL A 441 6.92 13.27 18.04
C VAL A 441 6.79 12.11 19.03
N VAL A 442 6.67 10.86 18.58
CA VAL A 442 6.60 9.68 19.47
C VAL A 442 7.86 9.55 20.32
N ASN A 443 9.04 9.63 19.71
CA ASN A 443 10.31 9.45 20.41
C ASN A 443 10.63 10.61 21.38
N VAL A 444 10.22 11.85 21.07
CA VAL A 444 10.44 13.01 21.94
C VAL A 444 9.40 13.12 23.06
N THR A 445 8.13 12.80 22.79
CA THR A 445 7.07 12.86 23.82
C THR A 445 6.96 11.59 24.66
N GLY A 446 7.58 10.50 24.20
CA GLY A 446 7.42 9.16 24.77
C GLY A 446 6.00 8.57 24.61
N ASN A 447 5.08 9.27 23.94
CA ASN A 447 3.68 8.88 23.85
C ASN A 447 3.49 7.78 22.79
N GLN A 448 3.40 6.54 23.25
CA GLN A 448 3.19 5.38 22.40
C GLN A 448 1.71 5.16 22.03
N ASP A 449 0.78 6.04 22.43
CA ASP A 449 -0.63 6.01 22.03
C ASP A 449 -0.89 6.67 20.67
N ILE A 450 0.13 7.28 20.05
CA ILE A 450 0.02 7.96 18.74
C ILE A 450 -0.06 6.97 17.56
N CYS A 451 0.63 5.82 17.65
CA CYS A 451 0.76 4.84 16.58
C CYS A 451 0.25 3.45 17.03
N TYR A 452 -0.47 2.76 16.15
CA TYR A 452 -1.21 1.53 16.46
C TYR A 452 -0.45 0.25 16.05
N TYR A 453 0.65 -0.05 16.75
CA TYR A 453 1.44 -1.28 16.47
C TYR A 453 0.94 -2.51 17.23
N ASN A 454 1.26 -3.68 16.67
CA ASN A 454 1.40 -4.90 17.46
C ASN A 454 2.69 -4.80 18.32
N PHE A 455 2.63 -4.10 19.45
CA PHE A 455 3.78 -3.84 20.33
C PHE A 455 4.50 -5.10 20.87
N LEU A 456 3.88 -6.29 20.77
CA LEU A 456 4.54 -7.57 21.13
C LEU A 456 5.48 -8.10 20.03
N CYS A 457 5.37 -7.59 18.80
CA CYS A 457 6.20 -7.95 17.65
C CYS A 457 6.78 -6.70 16.92
N ALA A 458 6.73 -5.53 17.55
CA ALA A 458 7.29 -4.30 17.00
C ALA A 458 8.79 -4.21 17.28
N HIS A 459 9.60 -4.32 16.23
CA HIS A 459 11.06 -4.41 16.33
C HIS A 459 11.75 -3.10 15.94
N PRO A 460 12.34 -2.35 16.90
CA PRO A 460 12.92 -1.04 16.63
C PRO A 460 14.33 -1.12 16.05
N LEU A 461 14.60 -0.39 14.97
CA LEU A 461 15.94 -0.23 14.40
C LEU A 461 16.27 1.25 14.19
N GLY A 462 17.32 1.73 14.88
CA GLY A 462 17.66 3.16 14.89
C GLY A 462 16.53 4.00 15.50
N ASN A 463 15.95 4.90 14.71
CA ASN A 463 14.85 5.79 15.10
C ASN A 463 13.46 5.29 14.64
N LEU A 464 13.37 4.09 14.06
CA LEU A 464 12.14 3.52 13.52
C LEU A 464 11.62 2.44 14.48
N SER A 465 10.40 2.57 15.00
CA SER A 465 9.87 1.64 16.02
C SER A 465 9.47 0.26 15.49
N ALA A 466 9.19 0.14 14.19
CA ALA A 466 8.62 -1.06 13.56
C ALA A 466 9.33 -1.36 12.23
N PHE A 467 10.60 -1.78 12.31
CA PHE A 467 11.43 -2.09 11.14
C PHE A 467 10.98 -3.36 10.41
N ASN A 468 10.40 -4.33 11.12
CA ASN A 468 9.84 -5.56 10.55
C ASN A 468 8.80 -5.28 9.46
N ASN A 469 7.91 -4.29 9.68
CA ASN A 469 6.90 -3.91 8.70
C ASN A 469 7.46 -3.21 7.45
N ILE A 470 8.64 -2.57 7.55
CA ILE A 470 9.34 -2.04 6.36
C ILE A 470 9.93 -3.19 5.55
N LEU A 471 10.53 -4.17 6.24
CA LEU A 471 11.15 -5.32 5.60
C LEU A 471 10.11 -6.24 4.93
N SER A 472 8.93 -6.42 5.52
CA SER A 472 7.85 -7.23 4.92
C SER A 472 7.32 -6.61 3.61
N ASN A 473 7.27 -5.27 3.54
CA ASN A 473 6.85 -4.52 2.35
C ASN A 473 7.90 -4.44 1.23
N LEU A 474 9.16 -4.77 1.50
CA LEU A 474 10.24 -4.78 0.49
C LEU A 474 9.91 -5.71 -0.69
N GLY A 475 9.11 -6.75 -0.47
CA GLY A 475 8.65 -7.68 -1.50
C GLY A 475 7.95 -7.02 -2.69
N TYR A 476 7.07 -6.04 -2.43
CA TYR A 476 6.37 -5.30 -3.49
C TYR A 476 7.36 -4.50 -4.37
N VAL A 477 8.37 -3.88 -3.76
CA VAL A 477 9.41 -3.12 -4.46
C VAL A 477 10.28 -4.04 -5.33
N LEU A 478 10.76 -5.15 -4.76
CA LEU A 478 11.62 -6.10 -5.46
C LEU A 478 10.87 -6.83 -6.59
N LEU A 479 9.63 -7.27 -6.37
CA LEU A 479 8.83 -7.94 -7.40
C LEU A 479 8.28 -6.96 -8.45
N GLY A 480 7.97 -5.72 -8.06
CA GLY A 480 7.65 -4.64 -8.99
C GLY A 480 8.81 -4.34 -9.94
N LEU A 481 10.03 -4.20 -9.42
CA LEU A 481 11.24 -4.03 -10.24
C LEU A 481 11.49 -5.23 -11.16
N LEU A 482 11.32 -6.47 -10.66
CA LEU A 482 11.44 -7.68 -11.48
C LEU A 482 10.42 -7.68 -12.63
N PHE A 483 9.18 -7.26 -12.37
CA PHE A 483 8.16 -7.13 -13.40
C PHE A 483 8.56 -6.11 -14.47
N LEU A 484 9.08 -4.94 -14.09
CA LEU A 484 9.59 -3.94 -15.04
C LEU A 484 10.72 -4.51 -15.92
N LEU A 485 11.65 -5.30 -15.35
CA LEU A 485 12.71 -5.98 -16.11
C LEU A 485 12.16 -7.02 -17.09
N ILE A 486 11.15 -7.79 -16.70
CA ILE A 486 10.46 -8.76 -17.59
C ILE A 486 9.77 -8.03 -18.76
N ILE A 487 9.12 -6.89 -18.49
CA ILE A 487 8.48 -6.06 -19.51
C ILE A 487 9.53 -5.46 -20.47
N LEU A 488 10.63 -4.92 -19.95
CA LEU A 488 11.74 -4.39 -20.74
C LEU A 488 12.36 -5.46 -21.65
N GLN A 489 12.59 -6.67 -21.14
CA GLN A 489 13.10 -7.79 -21.91
C GLN A 489 12.13 -8.22 -23.03
N ARG A 490 10.81 -8.22 -22.77
CA ARG A 490 9.79 -8.48 -23.78
C ARG A 490 9.71 -7.36 -24.82
N GLU A 491 9.82 -6.10 -24.43
CA GLU A 491 9.84 -4.95 -25.35
C GLU A 491 11.07 -4.98 -26.28
N ILE A 492 12.26 -5.23 -25.75
CA ILE A 492 13.49 -5.36 -26.55
C ILE A 492 13.36 -6.49 -27.58
N ASN A 493 12.82 -7.64 -27.18
CA ASN A 493 12.61 -8.77 -28.09
C ASN A 493 11.55 -8.46 -29.18
N TYR A 494 10.45 -7.79 -28.82
CA TYR A 494 9.41 -7.36 -29.76
C TYR A 494 9.93 -6.32 -30.76
N ASN A 495 10.66 -5.29 -30.29
CA ASN A 495 11.28 -4.28 -31.14
C ASN A 495 12.32 -4.90 -32.10
N ARG A 496 13.08 -5.92 -31.67
CA ARG A 496 13.99 -6.69 -32.55
C ARG A 496 13.25 -7.50 -33.62
N ALA A 497 12.07 -8.03 -33.33
CA ALA A 497 11.24 -8.74 -34.32
C ALA A 497 10.64 -7.77 -35.36
N LEU A 498 10.16 -6.60 -34.90
CA LEU A 498 9.73 -5.49 -35.77
C LEU A 498 10.83 -5.01 -36.71
N LEU A 499 12.05 -4.83 -36.23
CA LEU A 499 13.21 -4.43 -37.07
C LEU A 499 13.59 -5.48 -38.13
N ARG A 500 13.15 -6.73 -37.97
CA ARG A 500 13.34 -7.80 -38.97
C ARG A 500 12.17 -7.92 -39.95
N ASN A 501 11.17 -7.04 -39.88
CA ASN A 501 9.92 -7.10 -40.66
C ASN A 501 9.22 -8.48 -40.55
N ASP A 502 9.27 -9.11 -39.37
CA ASP A 502 8.61 -10.39 -39.14
C ASP A 502 7.09 -10.23 -39.29
N ALA A 503 6.50 -10.92 -40.27
CA ALA A 503 5.08 -10.83 -40.59
C ALA A 503 4.19 -11.15 -39.38
N HIS A 504 4.63 -12.05 -38.50
CA HIS A 504 3.92 -12.38 -37.27
C HIS A 504 3.87 -11.20 -36.28
N ALA A 505 4.91 -10.37 -36.20
CA ALA A 505 4.92 -9.15 -35.36
C ALA A 505 4.14 -7.98 -35.98
N LEU A 506 3.90 -8.03 -37.30
CA LEU A 506 3.16 -7.01 -38.03
C LEU A 506 1.64 -7.24 -37.97
N GLU A 507 1.18 -8.44 -38.31
CA GLU A 507 -0.23 -8.75 -38.61
C GLU A 507 -0.93 -9.72 -37.64
N CYS A 508 -0.16 -10.54 -36.91
CA CYS A 508 -0.72 -11.47 -35.92
C CYS A 508 -0.77 -10.87 -34.50
N GLY A 509 -1.53 -11.54 -33.64
CA GLY A 509 -1.61 -11.28 -32.20
C GLY A 509 -2.30 -9.97 -31.80
N ILE A 510 -2.62 -9.87 -30.51
CA ILE A 510 -3.07 -8.61 -29.91
C ILE A 510 -1.91 -7.59 -29.97
N PRO A 511 -2.14 -6.35 -30.44
CA PRO A 511 -1.15 -5.28 -30.41
C PRO A 511 -0.49 -5.14 -29.04
N LYS A 512 0.83 -5.39 -28.96
CA LYS A 512 1.56 -5.37 -27.68
C LYS A 512 1.82 -3.91 -27.27
N HIS A 513 1.39 -3.55 -26.07
CA HIS A 513 1.53 -2.21 -25.48
C HIS A 513 2.12 -2.30 -24.08
N PHE A 514 3.38 -1.84 -23.94
CA PHE A 514 4.17 -1.99 -22.72
C PHE A 514 4.00 -0.83 -21.72
N GLY A 515 3.69 0.40 -22.17
CA GLY A 515 3.56 1.58 -21.31
C GLY A 515 2.61 1.43 -20.11
N LEU A 516 1.46 0.78 -20.30
CA LEU A 516 0.52 0.51 -19.20
C LEU A 516 1.04 -0.58 -18.24
N PHE A 517 1.82 -1.55 -18.71
CA PHE A 517 2.48 -2.52 -17.83
C PHE A 517 3.64 -1.88 -17.05
N TYR A 518 4.40 -0.96 -17.63
CA TYR A 518 5.37 -0.16 -16.88
C TYR A 518 4.67 0.65 -15.78
N ALA A 519 3.55 1.30 -16.09
CA ALA A 519 2.76 2.02 -15.08
C ALA A 519 2.28 1.11 -13.94
N MET A 520 1.80 -0.11 -14.25
CA MET A 520 1.43 -1.10 -13.22
C MET A 520 2.62 -1.54 -12.36
N GLY A 521 3.78 -1.80 -12.95
CA GLY A 521 4.99 -2.18 -12.21
C GLY A 521 5.51 -1.06 -11.29
N THR A 522 5.51 0.19 -11.78
CA THR A 522 5.84 1.37 -10.97
C THR A 522 4.82 1.59 -9.85
N ALA A 523 3.53 1.37 -10.10
CA ALA A 523 2.50 1.43 -9.07
C ALA A 523 2.75 0.39 -7.95
N LEU A 524 3.13 -0.84 -8.30
CA LEU A 524 3.46 -1.89 -7.33
C LEU A 524 4.72 -1.57 -6.50
N MET A 525 5.73 -0.93 -7.09
CA MET A 525 6.88 -0.44 -6.33
C MET A 525 6.50 0.68 -5.35
N MET A 526 5.63 1.59 -5.79
CA MET A 526 5.20 2.73 -4.99
C MET A 526 4.25 2.31 -3.85
N GLU A 527 3.39 1.33 -4.08
CA GLU A 527 2.59 0.63 -3.07
C GLU A 527 3.48 0.14 -1.92
N GLY A 528 4.53 -0.63 -2.22
CA GLY A 528 5.46 -1.13 -1.20
C GLY A 528 6.12 -0.03 -0.37
N LEU A 529 6.48 1.09 -1.00
CA LEU A 529 7.08 2.24 -0.31
C LEU A 529 6.06 2.99 0.57
N LEU A 530 4.82 3.17 0.12
CA LEU A 530 3.78 3.87 0.89
C LEU A 530 3.21 3.03 2.02
N SER A 531 2.97 1.73 1.78
CA SER A 531 2.56 0.76 2.81
C SER A 531 3.61 0.67 3.91
N ALA A 532 4.90 0.55 3.54
CA ALA A 532 6.00 0.63 4.50
C ALA A 532 5.96 1.93 5.32
N CYS A 533 5.80 3.09 4.65
CA CYS A 533 5.70 4.38 5.34
C CYS A 533 4.50 4.46 6.30
N TYR A 534 3.33 3.98 5.90
CA TYR A 534 2.15 3.90 6.78
C TYR A 534 2.44 3.03 8.01
N HIS A 535 3.01 1.85 7.83
CA HIS A 535 3.30 0.93 8.93
C HIS A 535 4.44 1.38 9.87
N VAL A 536 5.26 2.37 9.49
CA VAL A 536 6.23 3.01 10.41
C VAL A 536 5.55 3.81 11.52
N CYS A 537 4.32 4.30 11.30
CA CYS A 537 3.42 4.80 12.35
C CYS A 537 1.96 4.74 11.86
N PRO A 538 1.28 3.59 12.05
CA PRO A 538 -0.07 3.39 11.56
C PRO A 538 -1.04 4.21 12.42
N ASN A 539 -1.75 5.13 11.77
CA ASN A 539 -2.76 6.00 12.36
C ASN A 539 -3.84 6.31 11.31
N TYR A 540 -5.04 6.61 11.76
CA TYR A 540 -6.20 6.99 10.95
C TYR A 540 -5.88 8.07 9.90
N THR A 541 -5.06 9.07 10.24
CA THR A 541 -4.65 10.15 9.32
C THR A 541 -3.77 9.68 8.17
N ASN A 542 -3.02 8.60 8.38
CA ASN A 542 -1.98 8.11 7.47
C ASN A 542 -2.46 6.90 6.64
N PHE A 543 -3.64 6.33 6.97
CA PHE A 543 -4.20 5.13 6.32
C PHE A 543 -4.46 5.29 4.82
N GLN A 544 -4.60 6.53 4.35
CA GLN A 544 -4.78 6.83 2.92
C GLN A 544 -3.51 6.56 2.10
N PHE A 545 -2.32 6.55 2.71
CA PHE A 545 -1.07 6.32 1.98
C PHE A 545 -1.01 4.90 1.44
N ASP A 546 -1.33 3.92 2.30
CA ASP A 546 -1.47 2.50 2.00
C ASP A 546 -2.56 2.26 0.94
N THR A 547 -3.79 2.72 1.19
CA THR A 547 -4.94 2.43 0.31
C THR A 547 -4.93 3.14 -1.05
N SER A 548 -4.20 4.25 -1.20
CA SER A 548 -4.23 5.06 -2.42
C SER A 548 -3.67 4.34 -3.65
N PHE A 549 -2.54 3.65 -3.54
CA PHE A 549 -1.93 2.95 -4.66
C PHE A 549 -2.59 1.59 -4.94
N MET A 550 -3.24 0.97 -3.94
CA MET A 550 -4.18 -0.14 -4.16
C MET A 550 -5.29 0.24 -5.15
N TYR A 551 -5.92 1.42 -5.01
CA TYR A 551 -6.91 1.90 -5.97
C TYR A 551 -6.30 2.13 -7.36
N MET A 552 -5.11 2.73 -7.43
CA MET A 552 -4.41 2.99 -8.69
C MET A 552 -4.09 1.68 -9.42
N ILE A 553 -3.58 0.67 -8.70
CA ILE A 553 -3.29 -0.65 -9.27
C ILE A 553 -4.58 -1.34 -9.74
N ALA A 554 -5.64 -1.34 -8.93
CA ALA A 554 -6.93 -1.92 -9.33
C ALA A 554 -7.48 -1.24 -10.60
N GLY A 555 -7.40 0.09 -10.68
CA GLY A 555 -7.77 0.89 -11.85
C GLY A 555 -6.94 0.55 -13.09
N LEU A 556 -5.61 0.51 -12.97
CA LEU A 556 -4.70 0.17 -14.06
C LEU A 556 -4.90 -1.28 -14.53
N CYS A 557 -5.17 -2.23 -13.64
CA CYS A 557 -5.54 -3.60 -13.97
C CYS A 557 -6.85 -3.67 -14.78
N MET A 558 -7.89 -2.94 -14.38
CA MET A 558 -9.16 -2.86 -15.13
C MET A 558 -8.95 -2.24 -16.53
N LEU A 559 -8.21 -1.13 -16.61
CA LEU A 559 -7.84 -0.51 -17.89
C LEU A 559 -7.02 -1.46 -18.78
N LYS A 560 -6.09 -2.22 -18.20
CA LYS A 560 -5.26 -3.19 -18.92
C LYS A 560 -6.08 -4.36 -19.47
N LEU A 561 -7.06 -4.86 -18.70
CA LEU A 561 -7.99 -5.89 -19.18
C LEU A 561 -8.84 -5.38 -20.35
N TYR A 562 -9.37 -4.15 -20.25
CA TYR A 562 -10.18 -3.54 -21.31
C TYR A 562 -9.39 -3.31 -22.60
N GLN A 563 -8.15 -2.79 -22.47
CA GLN A 563 -7.23 -2.54 -23.57
C GLN A 563 -6.94 -3.79 -24.42
N LYS A 564 -6.94 -5.00 -23.83
CA LYS A 564 -6.58 -6.24 -24.56
C LYS A 564 -7.46 -6.51 -25.78
N ARG A 565 -8.73 -6.13 -25.75
CA ARG A 565 -9.67 -6.29 -26.88
C ARG A 565 -10.04 -4.97 -27.55
N HIS A 566 -9.66 -3.84 -26.96
CA HIS A 566 -9.97 -2.49 -27.44
C HIS A 566 -8.68 -1.63 -27.54
N PRO A 567 -7.72 -1.96 -28.44
CA PRO A 567 -6.42 -1.28 -28.45
C PRO A 567 -6.49 0.21 -28.84
N ASP A 568 -7.41 0.59 -29.73
CA ASP A 568 -7.58 1.99 -30.18
C ASP A 568 -8.64 2.79 -29.39
N ILE A 569 -9.62 2.13 -28.76
CA ILE A 569 -10.68 2.77 -27.94
C ILE A 569 -10.25 2.82 -26.47
N ASN A 570 -9.11 3.42 -26.17
CA ASN A 570 -8.63 3.58 -24.80
C ASN A 570 -8.84 5.01 -24.28
N ALA A 571 -9.10 5.14 -22.97
CA ALA A 571 -9.14 6.43 -22.29
C ALA A 571 -7.78 7.15 -22.41
N SER A 572 -7.80 8.48 -22.47
CA SER A 572 -6.55 9.25 -22.36
C SER A 572 -5.98 9.09 -20.95
N ALA A 573 -4.64 9.07 -20.81
CA ALA A 573 -3.98 8.92 -19.52
C ALA A 573 -4.48 9.96 -18.50
N TYR A 574 -4.65 11.21 -18.93
CA TYR A 574 -5.20 12.29 -18.11
C TYR A 574 -6.63 12.01 -17.63
N SER A 575 -7.53 11.53 -18.50
CA SER A 575 -8.90 11.18 -18.11
C SER A 575 -8.97 9.99 -17.14
N ALA A 576 -8.12 8.98 -17.34
CA ALA A 576 -8.02 7.82 -16.47
C ALA A 576 -7.53 8.20 -15.06
N TYR A 577 -6.44 8.98 -14.98
CA TYR A 577 -5.92 9.44 -13.69
C TYR A 577 -6.83 10.48 -13.02
N ALA A 578 -7.54 11.32 -13.76
CA ALA A 578 -8.57 12.20 -13.19
C ALA A 578 -9.73 11.40 -12.57
N CYS A 579 -10.17 10.31 -13.21
CA CYS A 579 -11.17 9.41 -12.63
C CYS A 579 -10.67 8.76 -11.33
N LEU A 580 -9.41 8.30 -11.31
CA LEU A 580 -8.80 7.71 -10.11
C LEU A 580 -8.62 8.74 -8.99
N ALA A 581 -8.26 9.98 -9.32
CA ALA A 581 -8.20 11.09 -8.36
C ALA A 581 -9.57 11.42 -7.75
N LEU A 582 -10.67 11.31 -8.50
CA LEU A 582 -12.03 11.44 -7.96
C LEU A 582 -12.38 10.28 -7.00
N VAL A 583 -11.96 9.05 -7.30
CA VAL A 583 -12.13 7.90 -6.38
C VAL A 583 -11.37 8.14 -5.08
N ILE A 584 -10.11 8.58 -5.15
CA ILE A 584 -9.31 8.95 -3.98
C ILE A 584 -9.97 10.09 -3.20
N PHE A 585 -10.46 11.14 -3.88
CA PHE A 585 -11.19 12.25 -3.24
C PHE A 585 -12.43 11.77 -2.47
N PHE A 586 -13.26 10.91 -3.06
CA PHE A 586 -14.38 10.32 -2.33
C PHE A 586 -13.94 9.44 -1.16
N SER A 587 -12.79 8.75 -1.25
CA SER A 587 -12.19 8.04 -0.12
C SER A 587 -11.85 9.00 1.02
N VAL A 588 -11.17 10.13 0.75
CA VAL A 588 -10.87 11.15 1.76
C VAL A 588 -12.14 11.70 2.41
N VAL A 589 -13.14 12.06 1.61
CA VAL A 589 -14.42 12.59 2.12
C VAL A 589 -15.15 11.56 2.97
N GLY A 590 -15.16 10.29 2.59
CA GLY A 590 -15.83 9.22 3.35
C GLY A 590 -15.09 8.82 4.62
N VAL A 591 -13.75 8.88 4.62
CA VAL A 591 -12.94 8.73 5.84
C VAL A 591 -13.26 9.86 6.82
N VAL A 592 -13.18 11.12 6.39
CA VAL A 592 -13.36 12.30 7.26
C VAL A 592 -14.82 12.50 7.72
N PHE A 593 -15.80 12.33 6.83
CA PHE A 593 -17.21 12.68 7.09
C PHE A 593 -18.17 11.50 7.18
N GLY A 594 -17.72 10.26 6.92
CA GLY A 594 -18.60 9.07 6.89
C GLY A 594 -18.93 8.50 8.26
N LYS A 595 -18.13 8.79 9.30
CA LYS A 595 -18.34 8.28 10.67
C LYS A 595 -19.63 8.88 11.27
N GLY A 596 -20.64 8.03 11.48
CA GLY A 596 -21.94 8.41 12.09
C GLY A 596 -22.89 9.19 11.18
N ASN A 597 -22.47 9.66 10.01
CA ASN A 597 -23.25 10.54 9.14
C ASN A 597 -24.12 9.77 8.13
N THR A 598 -25.41 9.61 8.43
CA THR A 598 -26.36 8.90 7.54
C THR A 598 -26.53 9.57 6.17
N ALA A 599 -26.48 10.90 6.09
CA ALA A 599 -26.66 11.63 4.84
C ALA A 599 -25.51 11.36 3.85
N PHE A 600 -24.27 11.27 4.34
CA PHE A 600 -23.11 10.88 3.52
C PHE A 600 -23.33 9.50 2.87
N TRP A 601 -23.73 8.50 3.65
CA TRP A 601 -23.96 7.14 3.15
C TRP A 601 -25.09 7.07 2.11
N ILE A 602 -26.19 7.81 2.32
CA ILE A 602 -27.29 7.89 1.33
C ILE A 602 -26.79 8.52 0.02
N ILE A 603 -26.10 9.66 0.10
CA ILE A 603 -25.58 10.37 -1.08
C ILE A 603 -24.57 9.50 -1.84
N PHE A 604 -23.63 8.87 -1.12
CA PHE A 604 -22.64 7.98 -1.71
C PHE A 604 -23.29 6.77 -2.40
N SER A 605 -24.24 6.08 -1.76
CA SER A 605 -24.93 4.94 -2.37
C SER A 605 -25.72 5.33 -3.63
N VAL A 606 -26.36 6.51 -3.65
CA VAL A 606 -27.02 7.03 -4.87
C VAL A 606 -26.00 7.30 -5.97
N ILE A 607 -24.89 7.99 -5.67
CA ILE A 607 -23.80 8.25 -6.63
C ILE A 607 -23.24 6.93 -7.17
N HIS A 608 -22.99 5.94 -6.31
CA HIS A 608 -22.45 4.64 -6.70
C HIS A 608 -23.40 3.84 -7.61
N ILE A 609 -24.70 3.79 -7.28
CA ILE A 609 -25.71 3.11 -8.12
C ILE A 609 -25.85 3.81 -9.48
N VAL A 610 -25.88 5.15 -9.52
CA VAL A 610 -25.95 5.91 -10.77
C VAL A 610 -24.67 5.74 -11.59
N ALA A 611 -23.50 5.80 -10.97
CA ALA A 611 -22.22 5.63 -11.67
C ALA A 611 -22.05 4.22 -12.24
N THR A 612 -22.43 3.18 -11.50
CA THR A 612 -22.36 1.78 -11.99
C THR A 612 -23.37 1.51 -13.11
N LEU A 613 -24.57 2.07 -13.03
CA LEU A 613 -25.56 2.06 -14.13
C LEU A 613 -25.03 2.78 -15.39
N LEU A 614 -24.50 4.00 -15.24
CA LEU A 614 -23.94 4.76 -16.36
C LEU A 614 -22.73 4.05 -16.97
N LEU A 615 -21.81 3.54 -16.17
CA LEU A 615 -20.65 2.78 -16.64
C LEU A 615 -21.09 1.51 -17.39
N SER A 616 -22.05 0.76 -16.83
CA SER A 616 -22.59 -0.44 -17.48
C SER A 616 -23.24 -0.13 -18.82
N THR A 617 -23.98 0.98 -18.88
CA THR A 617 -24.61 1.47 -20.10
C THR A 617 -23.58 1.87 -21.15
N GLN A 618 -22.51 2.57 -20.74
CA GLN A 618 -21.39 2.91 -21.62
C GLN A 618 -20.67 1.65 -22.12
N LEU A 619 -20.43 0.66 -21.27
CA LEU A 619 -19.79 -0.60 -21.66
C LEU A 619 -20.65 -1.41 -22.63
N TYR A 620 -21.97 -1.52 -22.41
CA TYR A 620 -22.89 -2.22 -23.32
C TYR A 620 -22.85 -1.65 -24.73
N TYR A 621 -22.86 -0.32 -24.83
CA TYR A 621 -22.81 0.41 -26.09
C TYR A 621 -21.39 0.81 -26.51
N MET A 622 -20.32 0.26 -25.92
CA MET A 622 -18.92 0.54 -26.27
C MET A 622 -18.56 2.04 -26.36
N GLY A 623 -18.98 2.85 -25.37
CA GLY A 623 -18.73 4.29 -25.31
C GLY A 623 -19.51 5.14 -26.32
N ARG A 624 -20.50 4.57 -27.03
CA ARG A 624 -21.24 5.26 -28.11
C ARG A 624 -22.28 6.28 -27.63
N TRP A 625 -22.64 6.33 -26.34
CA TRP A 625 -23.63 7.29 -25.83
C TRP A 625 -22.96 8.54 -25.22
N LYS A 626 -23.15 9.71 -25.85
CA LYS A 626 -22.74 10.99 -25.27
C LYS A 626 -23.64 11.36 -24.08
N LEU A 627 -23.02 11.86 -23.00
CA LEU A 627 -23.69 12.23 -21.75
C LEU A 627 -24.44 13.57 -21.86
N ASP A 628 -25.50 13.61 -22.68
CA ASP A 628 -26.31 14.81 -22.89
C ASP A 628 -27.50 14.91 -21.92
N SER A 629 -27.97 16.13 -21.65
CA SER A 629 -29.16 16.41 -20.80
C SER A 629 -30.46 15.72 -21.27
N GLY A 630 -30.48 15.16 -22.49
CA GLY A 630 -31.60 14.39 -23.04
C GLY A 630 -31.58 12.89 -22.73
N ILE A 631 -30.60 12.37 -21.97
CA ILE A 631 -30.44 10.93 -21.73
C ILE A 631 -31.69 10.26 -21.20
N LEU A 632 -32.32 10.79 -20.15
CA LEU A 632 -33.47 10.11 -19.52
C LEU A 632 -34.60 9.89 -20.53
N ARG A 633 -34.82 10.88 -21.40
CA ARG A 633 -35.81 10.83 -22.49
C ARG A 633 -35.39 9.86 -23.61
N ARG A 634 -34.09 9.74 -23.95
CA ARG A 634 -33.60 8.73 -24.91
C ARG A 634 -33.69 7.31 -24.34
N ILE A 635 -33.31 7.09 -23.08
CA ILE A 635 -33.44 5.78 -22.40
C ILE A 635 -34.90 5.34 -22.39
N LEU A 636 -35.82 6.21 -21.93
CA LEU A 636 -37.26 5.93 -21.95
C LEU A 636 -37.79 5.63 -23.36
N HIS A 637 -37.35 6.38 -24.37
CA HIS A 637 -37.79 6.15 -25.74
C HIS A 637 -37.26 4.83 -26.32
N VAL A 638 -36.01 4.46 -26.04
CA VAL A 638 -35.41 3.17 -26.47
C VAL A 638 -36.05 2.00 -25.73
N LEU A 639 -36.28 2.12 -24.41
CA LEU A 639 -37.04 1.10 -23.67
C LEU A 639 -38.45 0.92 -24.26
N TYR A 640 -39.12 2.02 -24.60
CA TYR A 640 -40.46 1.98 -25.17
C TYR A 640 -40.50 1.40 -26.59
N THR A 641 -39.53 1.68 -27.46
CA THR A 641 -39.47 1.03 -28.79
C THR A 641 -39.08 -0.43 -28.70
N ASP A 642 -38.02 -0.76 -27.96
CA ASP A 642 -37.40 -2.08 -28.04
C ASP A 642 -38.17 -3.11 -27.18
N CYS A 643 -38.66 -2.69 -26.01
CA CYS A 643 -39.36 -3.58 -25.07
C CYS A 643 -40.87 -3.64 -25.32
N VAL A 644 -41.52 -2.52 -25.70
CA VAL A 644 -42.99 -2.47 -25.89
C VAL A 644 -43.42 -2.61 -27.36
N ARG A 645 -42.58 -2.20 -28.34
CA ARG A 645 -43.00 -2.09 -29.75
C ARG A 645 -42.37 -3.12 -30.70
N GLN A 646 -41.17 -3.63 -30.41
CA GLN A 646 -40.46 -4.56 -31.30
C GLN A 646 -40.16 -5.94 -30.71
N CYS A 647 -40.28 -6.14 -29.39
CA CYS A 647 -40.05 -7.43 -28.71
C CYS A 647 -38.73 -8.13 -29.09
N SER A 648 -37.73 -7.36 -29.50
CA SER A 648 -36.43 -7.85 -29.97
C SER A 648 -35.50 -8.07 -28.78
N GLY A 649 -34.92 -9.27 -28.68
CA GLY A 649 -33.96 -9.61 -27.62
C GLY A 649 -32.70 -8.73 -27.63
N PRO A 650 -31.96 -8.66 -26.51
CA PRO A 650 -30.79 -7.79 -26.39
C PRO A 650 -29.71 -8.15 -27.43
N MET A 651 -29.26 -7.14 -28.19
CA MET A 651 -28.36 -7.29 -29.34
C MET A 651 -27.06 -8.04 -29.02
N TYR A 652 -26.56 -7.90 -27.79
CA TYR A 652 -25.43 -8.66 -27.25
C TYR A 652 -25.84 -9.35 -25.93
N VAL A 653 -26.45 -10.54 -26.02
CA VAL A 653 -26.96 -11.31 -24.86
C VAL A 653 -25.87 -11.54 -23.80
N ASP A 654 -24.69 -11.99 -24.22
CA ASP A 654 -23.59 -12.35 -23.31
C ASP A 654 -23.06 -11.14 -22.50
N ARG A 655 -22.98 -9.97 -23.14
CA ARG A 655 -22.63 -8.71 -22.46
C ARG A 655 -23.73 -8.25 -21.51
N MET A 656 -25.00 -8.42 -21.89
CA MET A 656 -26.13 -8.04 -21.04
C MET A 656 -26.16 -8.85 -19.75
N VAL A 657 -25.99 -10.18 -19.83
CA VAL A 657 -25.96 -11.06 -18.64
C VAL A 657 -24.85 -10.66 -17.66
N LEU A 658 -23.64 -10.36 -18.17
CA LEU A 658 -22.55 -9.86 -17.33
C LEU A 658 -22.94 -8.56 -16.62
N LEU A 659 -23.40 -7.56 -17.37
CA LEU A 659 -23.65 -6.24 -16.83
C LEU A 659 -24.79 -6.27 -15.81
N VAL A 660 -25.83 -7.09 -16.02
CA VAL A 660 -26.87 -7.34 -15.01
C VAL A 660 -26.27 -7.94 -13.74
N MET A 661 -25.46 -9.00 -13.85
CA MET A 661 -24.78 -9.61 -12.69
C MET A 661 -23.87 -8.62 -11.96
N GLY A 662 -23.10 -7.81 -12.70
CA GLY A 662 -22.24 -6.77 -12.14
C GLY A 662 -23.03 -5.69 -11.39
N ASN A 663 -24.15 -5.22 -11.95
CA ASN A 663 -25.04 -4.28 -11.26
C ASN A 663 -25.63 -4.90 -9.99
N ILE A 664 -26.13 -6.14 -10.02
CA ILE A 664 -26.66 -6.82 -8.83
C ILE A 664 -25.63 -6.87 -7.70
N ILE A 665 -24.37 -7.18 -8.01
CA ILE A 665 -23.30 -7.25 -7.01
C ILE A 665 -22.95 -5.85 -6.47
N ASN A 666 -22.81 -4.84 -7.33
CA ASN A 666 -22.56 -3.45 -6.89
C ASN A 666 -23.72 -2.88 -6.05
N TRP A 667 -24.98 -3.16 -6.42
CA TRP A 667 -26.14 -2.72 -5.64
C TRP A 667 -26.21 -3.44 -4.29
N SER A 668 -25.81 -4.72 -4.23
CA SER A 668 -25.68 -5.46 -2.97
C SER A 668 -24.60 -4.86 -2.07
N LEU A 669 -23.44 -4.46 -2.62
CA LEU A 669 -22.39 -3.75 -1.90
C LEU A 669 -22.87 -2.36 -1.41
N ALA A 670 -23.60 -1.61 -2.24
CA ALA A 670 -24.19 -0.32 -1.87
C ALA A 670 -25.23 -0.43 -0.74
N ALA A 671 -26.04 -1.51 -0.75
CA ALA A 671 -26.98 -1.81 0.32
C ALA A 671 -26.26 -2.21 1.62
N TYR A 672 -25.22 -3.05 1.53
CA TYR A 672 -24.36 -3.40 2.66
C TYR A 672 -23.74 -2.15 3.30
N GLY A 673 -23.17 -1.24 2.51
CA GLY A 673 -22.62 0.03 3.00
C GLY A 673 -23.67 0.89 3.71
N LEU A 674 -24.88 1.00 3.16
CA LEU A 674 -25.96 1.79 3.76
C LEU A 674 -26.48 1.21 5.08
N ILE A 675 -26.51 -0.12 5.23
CA ILE A 675 -26.98 -0.81 6.45
C ILE A 675 -25.89 -0.80 7.53
N VAL A 676 -24.70 -1.32 7.20
CA VAL A 676 -23.62 -1.58 8.17
C VAL A 676 -22.82 -0.32 8.48
N ARG A 677 -22.65 0.59 7.51
CA ARG A 677 -21.92 1.86 7.62
C ARG A 677 -20.52 1.67 8.27
N PRO A 678 -19.64 0.85 7.67
CA PRO A 678 -18.34 0.53 8.25
C PRO A 678 -17.50 1.79 8.51
N ASN A 679 -16.82 1.83 9.66
CA ASN A 679 -15.94 2.95 10.05
C ASN A 679 -14.76 3.13 9.10
N ASP A 680 -14.28 2.03 8.49
CA ASP A 680 -13.29 2.06 7.43
C ASP A 680 -13.97 2.12 6.06
N PHE A 681 -14.21 3.35 5.63
CA PHE A 681 -14.75 3.66 4.31
C PHE A 681 -13.78 3.32 3.17
N ALA A 682 -12.46 3.45 3.41
CA ALA A 682 -11.46 3.29 2.37
C ALA A 682 -11.29 1.80 1.98
N SER A 683 -11.25 0.88 2.94
CA SER A 683 -11.29 -0.57 2.67
C SER A 683 -12.61 -1.01 2.04
N TYR A 684 -13.74 -0.39 2.41
CA TYR A 684 -15.03 -0.64 1.77
C TYR A 684 -15.03 -0.22 0.27
N LEU A 685 -14.49 0.95 -0.04
CA LEU A 685 -14.33 1.42 -1.43
C LEU A 685 -13.33 0.54 -2.21
N LEU A 686 -12.30 0.01 -1.54
CA LEU A 686 -11.34 -0.91 -2.13
C LEU A 686 -11.99 -2.25 -2.47
N ALA A 687 -12.82 -2.80 -1.58
CA ALA A 687 -13.59 -4.01 -1.82
C ALA A 687 -14.48 -3.88 -3.06
N ILE A 688 -15.15 -2.74 -3.26
CA ILE A 688 -15.90 -2.44 -4.50
C ILE A 688 -14.97 -2.51 -5.73
N GLY A 689 -13.80 -1.89 -5.68
CA GLY A 689 -12.82 -1.91 -6.78
C GLY A 689 -12.32 -3.32 -7.11
N ILE A 690 -11.95 -4.09 -6.10
CA ILE A 690 -11.45 -5.46 -6.24
C ILE A 690 -12.55 -6.41 -6.73
N CYS A 691 -13.77 -6.35 -6.18
CA CYS A 691 -14.90 -7.14 -6.66
C CYS A 691 -15.18 -6.89 -8.15
N ASN A 692 -15.18 -5.63 -8.59
CA ASN A 692 -15.36 -5.29 -10.01
C ASN A 692 -14.20 -5.80 -10.89
N LEU A 693 -12.95 -5.67 -10.43
CA LEU A 693 -11.79 -6.21 -11.13
C LEU A 693 -11.88 -7.74 -11.29
N LEU A 694 -12.23 -8.46 -10.21
CA LEU A 694 -12.37 -9.93 -10.24
C LEU A 694 -13.52 -10.39 -11.13
N LEU A 695 -14.67 -9.71 -11.08
CA LEU A 695 -15.79 -9.98 -11.99
C LEU A 695 -15.40 -9.77 -13.45
N TYR A 696 -14.67 -8.69 -13.75
CA TYR A 696 -14.24 -8.40 -15.11
C TYR A 696 -13.15 -9.39 -15.60
N PHE A 697 -12.25 -9.80 -14.72
CA PHE A 697 -11.26 -10.84 -15.01
C PHE A 697 -11.91 -12.21 -15.27
N ALA A 698 -12.88 -12.62 -14.45
CA ALA A 698 -13.64 -13.85 -14.65
C ALA A 698 -14.41 -13.83 -15.97
N PHE A 699 -15.06 -12.70 -16.30
CA PHE A 699 -15.71 -12.51 -17.60
C PHE A 699 -14.74 -12.65 -18.78
N TYR A 700 -13.55 -12.04 -18.69
CA TYR A 700 -12.53 -12.13 -19.73
C TYR A 700 -12.17 -13.60 -20.00
N ILE A 701 -11.97 -14.41 -18.95
CA ILE A 701 -11.71 -15.85 -19.07
C ILE A 701 -12.90 -16.59 -19.69
N ILE A 702 -14.13 -16.33 -19.25
CA ILE A 702 -15.34 -16.99 -19.77
C ILE A 702 -15.52 -16.69 -21.26
N MET A 703 -15.38 -15.44 -21.69
CA MET A 703 -15.51 -15.06 -23.10
C MET A 703 -14.37 -15.58 -23.96
N LYS A 704 -13.14 -15.64 -23.42
CA LYS A 704 -12.00 -16.29 -24.09
C LYS A 704 -12.32 -17.75 -24.41
N LEU A 705 -12.79 -18.52 -23.42
CA LEU A 705 -13.17 -19.92 -23.59
C LEU A 705 -14.37 -20.10 -24.55
N ARG A 706 -15.40 -19.25 -24.45
CA ARG A 706 -16.56 -19.29 -25.35
C ARG A 706 -16.23 -18.91 -26.80
N SER A 707 -15.19 -18.10 -27.02
CA SER A 707 -14.69 -17.73 -28.35
C SER A 707 -13.83 -18.84 -29.00
N GLY A 708 -13.64 -19.98 -28.34
CA GLY A 708 -12.82 -21.10 -28.82
C GLY A 708 -11.32 -20.92 -28.60
N GLU A 709 -10.90 -19.87 -27.90
CA GLU A 709 -9.49 -19.61 -27.56
C GLU A 709 -9.02 -20.53 -26.40
N ARG A 710 -7.71 -20.81 -26.33
CA ARG A 710 -7.18 -21.82 -25.41
C ARG A 710 -6.17 -21.21 -24.44
N ILE A 711 -6.45 -21.32 -23.14
CA ILE A 711 -5.48 -20.96 -22.11
C ILE A 711 -4.30 -21.96 -22.16
N LYS A 712 -3.10 -21.47 -22.49
CA LYS A 712 -1.86 -22.27 -22.48
C LYS A 712 -1.57 -22.78 -21.07
N LEU A 713 -0.88 -23.92 -20.98
CA LEU A 713 -0.54 -24.57 -19.70
C LEU A 713 0.22 -23.64 -18.73
N ILE A 714 1.13 -22.80 -19.23
CA ILE A 714 1.92 -21.87 -18.40
C ILE A 714 1.01 -20.81 -17.73
N PRO A 715 0.20 -20.02 -18.46
CA PRO A 715 -0.84 -19.17 -17.86
C PRO A 715 -1.79 -19.91 -16.92
N LEU A 716 -2.23 -21.13 -17.25
CA LEU A 716 -3.14 -21.90 -16.41
C LEU A 716 -2.53 -22.26 -15.05
N LEU A 717 -1.29 -22.76 -15.04
CA LEU A 717 -0.54 -23.04 -13.81
C LEU A 717 -0.29 -21.75 -13.01
N CYS A 718 -0.02 -20.64 -13.69
CA CYS A 718 0.17 -19.34 -13.07
C CYS A 718 -1.13 -18.83 -12.40
N ILE A 719 -2.29 -18.99 -13.03
CA ILE A 719 -3.61 -18.67 -12.44
C ILE A 719 -3.84 -19.51 -11.18
N ILE A 720 -3.71 -20.84 -11.27
CA ILE A 720 -3.96 -21.74 -10.14
C ILE A 720 -3.03 -21.41 -8.96
N SER A 721 -1.72 -21.27 -9.23
CA SER A 721 -0.73 -20.91 -8.20
C SER A 721 -1.05 -19.56 -7.55
N THR A 722 -1.34 -18.53 -8.36
CA THR A 722 -1.68 -17.18 -7.86
C THR A 722 -2.96 -17.20 -7.02
N SER A 723 -3.98 -17.97 -7.41
CA SER A 723 -5.22 -18.11 -6.63
C SER A 723 -5.00 -18.80 -5.28
N VAL A 724 -4.10 -19.80 -5.21
CA VAL A 724 -3.72 -20.46 -3.95
C VAL A 724 -2.98 -19.50 -3.03
N VAL A 725 -1.99 -18.75 -3.53
CA VAL A 725 -1.26 -17.76 -2.74
C VAL A 725 -2.18 -16.64 -2.24
N TRP A 726 -3.13 -16.16 -3.07
CA TRP A 726 -4.17 -15.24 -2.62
C TRP A 726 -5.05 -15.80 -1.50
N GLY A 727 -5.41 -17.07 -1.55
CA GLY A 727 -6.18 -17.73 -0.49
C GLY A 727 -5.45 -17.71 0.86
N PHE A 728 -4.15 -18.02 0.87
CA PHE A 728 -3.33 -17.90 2.07
C PHE A 728 -3.13 -16.44 2.51
N ALA A 729 -2.91 -15.50 1.59
CA ALA A 729 -2.79 -14.09 1.92
C ALA A 729 -4.06 -13.57 2.62
N LEU A 730 -5.24 -13.88 2.10
CA LEU A 730 -6.51 -13.47 2.69
C LEU A 730 -6.75 -14.09 4.08
N PHE A 731 -6.29 -15.32 4.33
CA PHE A 731 -6.36 -15.91 5.68
C PHE A 731 -5.61 -15.08 6.73
N PHE A 732 -4.40 -14.62 6.40
CA PHE A 732 -3.61 -13.77 7.30
C PHE A 732 -4.16 -12.36 7.43
N PHE A 733 -4.66 -11.76 6.33
CA PHE A 733 -5.31 -10.45 6.33
C PHE A 733 -6.46 -10.33 7.36
N PHE A 734 -7.25 -11.40 7.55
CA PHE A 734 -8.37 -11.40 8.50
C PHE A 734 -7.98 -11.68 9.96
N GLN A 735 -6.70 -11.86 10.31
CA GLN A 735 -6.27 -12.14 11.70
C GLN A 735 -6.34 -10.92 12.63
N GLY A 736 -6.25 -9.69 12.09
CA GLY A 736 -6.55 -8.43 12.80
C GLY A 736 -5.76 -8.17 14.08
N LEU A 737 -4.46 -7.87 13.95
CA LEU A 737 -3.53 -7.66 15.08
C LEU A 737 -3.57 -6.26 15.70
N SER A 738 -3.92 -5.22 14.94
CA SER A 738 -4.15 -3.86 15.46
C SER A 738 -5.28 -3.16 14.72
N THR A 739 -5.86 -2.10 15.31
CA THR A 739 -6.92 -1.32 14.67
C THR A 739 -6.99 0.11 15.19
N TRP A 740 -6.90 1.08 14.27
CA TRP A 740 -7.12 2.51 14.56
C TRP A 740 -8.60 2.88 14.73
N GLN A 741 -9.54 1.94 14.55
CA GLN A 741 -10.98 2.19 14.73
C GLN A 741 -11.39 2.30 16.20
N LYS A 742 -10.57 1.77 17.11
CA LYS A 742 -10.73 1.74 18.56
C LYS A 742 -9.71 2.65 19.24
N THR A 743 -9.72 2.76 20.56
CA THR A 743 -8.64 3.46 21.28
C THR A 743 -7.31 2.69 21.21
N PRO A 744 -6.16 3.34 21.43
CA PRO A 744 -4.86 2.66 21.48
C PRO A 744 -4.83 1.53 22.52
N ALA A 745 -5.42 1.77 23.70
CA ALA A 745 -5.54 0.79 24.77
C ALA A 745 -6.36 -0.45 24.36
N GLU A 746 -7.50 -0.26 23.68
CA GLU A 746 -8.34 -1.36 23.18
C GLU A 746 -7.68 -2.10 22.01
N SER A 747 -6.98 -1.40 21.11
CA SER A 747 -6.22 -2.03 20.02
C SER A 747 -5.18 -3.01 20.57
N ARG A 748 -4.51 -2.67 21.68
CA ARG A 748 -3.47 -3.52 22.29
C ARG A 748 -3.99 -4.86 22.82
N GLU A 749 -5.30 -5.03 23.03
CA GLU A 749 -5.85 -6.35 23.38
C GLU A 749 -5.62 -7.39 22.28
N HIS A 750 -5.57 -6.95 21.02
CA HIS A 750 -5.36 -7.79 19.84
C HIS A 750 -3.90 -8.19 19.62
N ASN A 751 -2.93 -7.50 20.26
CA ASN A 751 -1.51 -7.78 20.12
C ASN A 751 -1.17 -9.25 20.45
N ARG A 752 -0.30 -9.84 19.64
CA ARG A 752 0.21 -11.22 19.73
C ARG A 752 1.74 -11.21 19.56
N ASP A 753 2.41 -12.15 20.19
CA ASP A 753 3.84 -12.40 19.94
C ASP A 753 4.09 -12.80 18.47
N CYS A 754 5.31 -12.63 17.98
CA CYS A 754 5.70 -12.98 16.62
C CYS A 754 5.50 -14.48 16.30
N ILE A 755 5.34 -14.80 15.02
CA ILE A 755 5.09 -16.18 14.56
C ILE A 755 6.27 -16.73 13.74
N LEU A 756 6.85 -15.91 12.86
CA LEU A 756 7.88 -16.35 11.92
C LEU A 756 9.23 -15.72 12.26
N LEU A 757 10.23 -16.58 12.54
CA LEU A 757 11.60 -16.22 12.91
C LEU A 757 11.71 -15.28 14.13
N ASP A 758 10.72 -15.30 15.01
CA ASP A 758 10.59 -14.38 16.16
C ASP A 758 10.65 -12.88 15.76
N PHE A 759 10.28 -12.56 14.51
CA PHE A 759 10.44 -11.22 13.92
C PHE A 759 9.25 -10.75 13.07
N PHE A 760 8.50 -11.66 12.45
CA PHE A 760 7.34 -11.33 11.63
C PHE A 760 6.03 -11.85 12.25
N ASP A 761 4.97 -11.05 12.18
CA ASP A 761 3.62 -11.40 12.63
C ASP A 761 2.68 -11.80 11.48
N ASP A 762 1.40 -12.07 11.79
CA ASP A 762 0.38 -12.42 10.79
C ASP A 762 0.30 -11.38 9.65
N HIS A 763 0.46 -10.08 9.96
CA HIS A 763 0.30 -8.99 8.99
C HIS A 763 1.53 -8.84 8.08
N ASP A 764 2.73 -9.08 8.62
CA ASP A 764 3.95 -9.18 7.81
C ASP A 764 3.93 -10.39 6.85
N ILE A 765 3.37 -11.52 7.30
CA ILE A 765 3.17 -12.69 6.44
C ILE A 765 2.15 -12.41 5.33
N TRP A 766 1.09 -11.63 5.62
CA TRP A 766 0.17 -11.13 4.59
C TRP A 766 0.93 -10.35 3.51
N HIS A 767 1.76 -9.36 3.87
CA HIS A 767 2.56 -8.56 2.92
C HIS A 767 3.48 -9.41 2.01
N PHE A 768 4.09 -10.46 2.55
CA PHE A 768 4.89 -11.40 1.75
C PHE A 768 4.03 -12.18 0.74
N LEU A 769 2.87 -12.69 1.16
CA LEU A 769 2.01 -13.49 0.28
C LEU A 769 1.27 -12.63 -0.75
N SER A 770 0.77 -11.46 -0.37
CA SER A 770 0.08 -10.52 -1.26
C SER A 770 1.03 -9.94 -2.32
N SER A 771 2.28 -9.60 -1.98
CA SER A 771 3.26 -9.12 -2.97
C SER A 771 3.58 -10.18 -4.02
N ILE A 772 3.75 -11.45 -3.62
CA ILE A 772 3.90 -12.59 -4.54
C ILE A 772 2.64 -12.81 -5.38
N ALA A 773 1.44 -12.72 -4.78
CA ALA A 773 0.18 -12.91 -5.49
C ALA A 773 -0.13 -11.76 -6.47
N MET A 774 0.23 -10.52 -6.15
CA MET A 774 0.12 -9.36 -7.04
C MET A 774 1.06 -9.49 -8.25
N PHE A 775 2.32 -9.88 -8.02
CA PHE A 775 3.27 -10.19 -9.09
C PHE A 775 2.76 -11.33 -9.99
N GLY A 776 2.26 -12.42 -9.40
CA GLY A 776 1.60 -13.51 -10.13
C GLY A 776 0.42 -13.02 -10.96
N SER A 777 -0.43 -12.17 -10.40
CA SER A 777 -1.59 -11.58 -11.08
C SER A 777 -1.18 -10.73 -12.29
N PHE A 778 -0.08 -9.98 -12.17
CA PHE A 778 0.48 -9.21 -13.29
C PHE A 778 1.09 -10.11 -14.38
N LEU A 779 1.76 -11.21 -14.00
CA LEU A 779 2.25 -12.22 -14.95
C LEU A 779 1.11 -12.94 -15.68
N VAL A 780 0.00 -13.23 -14.99
CA VAL A 780 -1.23 -13.73 -15.63
C VAL A 780 -1.74 -12.71 -16.64
N LEU A 781 -1.90 -11.44 -16.26
CA LEU A 781 -2.34 -10.39 -17.19
C LEU A 781 -1.41 -10.23 -18.39
N LEU A 782 -0.10 -10.44 -18.22
CA LEU A 782 0.91 -10.38 -19.27
C LEU A 782 0.86 -11.57 -20.24
N THR A 783 0.54 -12.78 -19.77
CA THR A 783 0.69 -14.05 -20.54
C THR A 783 -0.62 -14.72 -20.97
N LEU A 784 -1.77 -14.28 -20.44
CA LEU A 784 -3.09 -14.89 -20.68
C LEU A 784 -3.49 -15.01 -22.16
N ASP A 785 -2.94 -14.16 -23.03
CA ASP A 785 -3.25 -14.11 -24.46
C ASP A 785 -2.06 -14.48 -25.35
N ASP A 786 -1.00 -15.09 -24.78
CA ASP A 786 0.15 -15.58 -25.55
C ASP A 786 -0.26 -16.72 -26.53
N ASP A 787 -1.47 -17.29 -26.42
CA ASP A 787 -2.06 -18.23 -27.40
C ASP A 787 -2.42 -17.58 -28.75
N LEU A 788 -2.70 -16.27 -28.75
CA LEU A 788 -3.10 -15.53 -29.94
C LEU A 788 -1.92 -14.98 -30.76
N ASP A 789 -0.68 -15.07 -30.28
CA ASP A 789 0.49 -14.45 -30.91
C ASP A 789 0.73 -14.87 -32.37
N CYS A 790 0.27 -16.06 -32.78
CA CYS A 790 0.35 -16.55 -34.17
C CYS A 790 -0.96 -16.42 -34.96
N VAL A 791 -2.03 -15.92 -34.36
CA VAL A 791 -3.37 -15.79 -34.97
C VAL A 791 -3.50 -14.41 -35.62
N GLN A 792 -3.97 -14.35 -36.87
CA GLN A 792 -4.21 -13.08 -37.57
C GLN A 792 -5.35 -12.28 -36.89
N ARG A 793 -5.22 -10.95 -36.83
CA ARG A 793 -6.13 -10.08 -36.07
C ARG A 793 -7.58 -10.04 -36.58
N ASP A 794 -7.82 -10.46 -37.81
CA ASP A 794 -9.15 -10.63 -38.42
C ASP A 794 -9.94 -11.79 -37.81
N LYS A 795 -9.26 -12.75 -37.16
CA LYS A 795 -9.84 -13.95 -36.53
C LYS A 795 -9.95 -13.86 -35.01
N ILE A 796 -9.53 -12.75 -34.42
CA ILE A 796 -9.59 -12.52 -32.96
C ILE A 796 -10.82 -11.67 -32.66
N TYR A 797 -11.81 -12.26 -31.97
CA TYR A 797 -13.05 -11.56 -31.61
C TYR A 797 -12.86 -10.52 -30.49
N VAL A 798 -13.66 -9.46 -30.55
CA VAL A 798 -13.78 -8.39 -29.54
C VAL A 798 -15.05 -8.61 -28.73
N PHE A 799 -14.90 -8.84 -27.43
CA PHE A 799 -15.98 -9.07 -26.47
C PHE A 799 -16.01 -8.00 -25.36
#